data_AF-A0A2D8VGA2-F1
#
_entry.id   AF-A0A2D8VGA2-F1
#
_cell.length_a   1.000
_cell.length_b   1.000
_cell.length_c   1.000
_cell.angle_alpha   90.00
_cell.angle_beta   90.00
_cell.angle_gamma   90.00
#
_symmetry.space_group_name_H-M   'P 1'
#
loop_
_entity.id
_entity.type
_entity.pdbx_description
1 polymer ?
#
loop_
_entity_poly.entity_id
_entity_poly.type
_entity_poly.pdbx_seq_one_letter_code
_entity_poly.pdbx_strand_id
1 'polypeptide(L)'
;MTMKPLSLLLLISAFSLNAADFSSSFKNTYDRVWLGEHYWANPMEDWRIRDGRAVCLSNGPNRNVHLLTHGLKEDPAEASFSISVRLGIEPGPSKKGSAGFLIGVMDSETRDPRASLLTGKGLVAGVRADGKLFIGKAVSEKTVPSLRDLVLSLDASPSTSKGSHELSLKALAGGTEKELVRLSSVPVQSATLSGNLAIGCNADAPGGKGGGFARFWFSEWKVAGGMVETRPGLAFGPILYAMHTLSRGTLKLTAQMPPLGKKEAGSVRLDAKDGSGKWRKQAVAPIDPLSRTATFRVKDWKDSRDVPYRIAFEQRRKDGSAKERYFEGVIRKDPVDKKEVVVAGFTGNKATVFPNSKLVENVGIVNPDVLFFSGDQIYEDVGGYGIHRSPVDLAVLNYLRKIYLWGWAFRDLMRDRPTLALPDDHDVYQGNIWGAAGRDCGGIKGHAKGGFAMHEDFVNAVQRTQTAHHPAPFDPTPVERGIGVYYGDMIYGRIGFAILEDRKFKSGPEGKVNDWKGRPDHVKDPNFDPASVDKEGLVLLGDRQLKFLRHFAGDWKGTDLKVALSQTIFCNLANYHGGGQQYIVADLDSNGWPQAGRNRALAELRKGFVFHYAGDQHLASIVRHGIDDWGDAGFSFCVPSIAAGYPRSWRPDKEGRPVRNRPAPGLPNTGDYKDGLDNKLSVFAIGNPAKENRKGRLNTLHDKASGFGIARFNAKTGSIKMECWRLLFDAANPRPEDQFPGWPKTIRYTDNYGRKPVGHLPLIKVTGMKNPVIQVKDSKGELVYALRIRGDSFRPPVFEKEEAYEVKVGDPDLDSWKTLRSLKQGVAPFEKILRF
;
A
#
# COMPACT_ATOMS: atom_id res chain seq x y z
N MET A 1 27.72 59.14 61.87
CA MET A 1 26.79 59.74 60.89
C MET A 1 27.31 59.35 59.52
N THR A 2 26.81 58.25 58.96
CA THR A 2 27.35 57.65 57.73
C THR A 2 26.24 56.86 57.02
N MET A 3 26.25 56.98 55.70
CA MET A 3 25.15 56.78 54.75
C MET A 3 24.61 55.34 54.66
N LYS A 4 23.30 55.22 54.44
CA LYS A 4 22.62 53.99 53.98
C LYS A 4 22.78 53.83 52.46
N PRO A 5 23.13 52.65 51.93
CA PRO A 5 22.89 52.32 50.54
C PRO A 5 21.54 51.59 50.37
N LEU A 6 20.89 51.93 49.26
CA LEU A 6 19.60 51.43 48.80
C LEU A 6 19.81 50.05 48.13
N SER A 7 19.23 48.98 48.68
CA SER A 7 19.28 47.65 48.06
C SER A 7 18.24 47.54 46.95
N LEU A 8 18.71 47.46 45.71
CA LEU A 8 17.93 47.18 44.50
C LEU A 8 17.61 45.67 44.45
N LEU A 9 16.36 45.28 44.68
CA LEU A 9 15.89 43.90 44.42
C LEU A 9 15.73 43.70 42.90
N LEU A 10 16.64 42.95 42.29
CA LEU A 10 16.48 42.40 40.94
C LEU A 10 15.53 41.19 41.03
N LEU A 11 14.28 41.36 40.59
CA LEU A 11 13.39 40.24 40.28
C LEU A 11 13.86 39.60 38.97
N ILE A 12 14.68 38.55 39.08
CA ILE A 12 14.95 37.63 37.98
C ILE A 12 13.73 36.71 37.86
N SER A 13 12.80 37.03 36.95
CA SER A 13 11.79 36.08 36.50
C SER A 13 12.50 34.92 35.81
N ALA A 14 12.69 33.83 36.54
CA ALA A 14 13.02 32.54 35.97
C ALA A 14 11.88 32.14 35.02
N PHE A 15 12.10 32.26 33.70
CA PHE A 15 11.26 31.60 32.72
C PHE A 15 11.42 30.08 32.92
N SER A 16 10.50 29.48 33.66
CA SER A 16 10.29 28.04 33.59
C SER A 16 9.86 27.71 32.16
N LEU A 17 10.80 27.28 31.32
CA LEU A 17 10.51 26.64 30.03
C LEU A 17 9.53 25.50 30.32
N ASN A 18 8.30 25.62 29.80
CA ASN A 18 7.35 24.52 29.88
C ASN A 18 7.89 23.39 29.00
N ALA A 19 7.78 22.14 29.46
CA ALA A 19 8.30 20.96 28.76
C ALA A 19 7.65 20.70 27.37
N ALA A 20 6.71 21.54 26.94
CA ALA A 20 5.97 21.43 25.68
C ALA A 20 6.38 22.43 24.59
N ASP A 21 7.40 23.26 24.83
CA ASP A 21 7.83 24.28 23.87
C ASP A 21 8.57 23.67 22.66
N PHE A 22 8.33 24.23 21.48
CA PHE A 22 8.92 23.80 20.21
C PHE A 22 9.73 24.91 19.55
N SER A 23 10.85 24.53 18.92
CA SER A 23 11.62 25.39 18.03
C SER A 23 12.15 24.60 16.82
N SER A 24 11.99 25.17 15.62
CA SER A 24 12.44 24.55 14.38
C SER A 24 13.98 24.48 14.28
N SER A 25 14.49 23.36 13.78
CA SER A 25 15.93 23.14 13.56
C SER A 25 16.40 23.43 12.12
N PHE A 26 15.66 24.22 11.35
CA PHE A 26 15.95 24.47 9.93
C PHE A 26 17.39 25.01 9.72
N LYS A 27 17.83 25.96 10.55
CA LYS A 27 19.19 26.54 10.48
C LYS A 27 20.30 25.51 10.62
N ASN A 28 20.09 24.47 11.42
CA ASN A 28 21.07 23.41 11.67
C ASN A 28 20.90 22.19 10.73
N THR A 29 20.01 22.28 9.75
CA THR A 29 19.70 21.20 8.82
C THR A 29 20.35 21.46 7.46
N TYR A 30 20.96 20.42 6.87
CA TYR A 30 21.49 20.49 5.51
C TYR A 30 20.38 20.68 4.48
N ASP A 31 20.74 21.30 3.36
CA ASP A 31 19.81 21.59 2.27
C ASP A 31 19.32 20.28 1.63
N ARG A 32 18.00 20.11 1.59
CA ARG A 32 17.32 18.87 1.21
C ARG A 32 15.82 19.09 1.02
N VAL A 33 15.12 18.13 0.40
CA VAL A 33 13.66 18.18 0.23
C VAL A 33 12.93 17.87 1.54
N TRP A 34 13.33 16.81 2.24
CA TRP A 34 12.66 16.40 3.48
C TRP A 34 12.91 17.38 4.63
N LEU A 35 11.88 18.02 5.17
CA LEU A 35 12.05 19.06 6.20
C LEU A 35 12.51 18.48 7.54
N GLY A 36 12.14 17.23 7.86
CA GLY A 36 12.50 16.53 9.09
C GLY A 36 11.32 15.77 9.70
N GLU A 37 11.59 14.97 10.73
CA GLU A 37 10.61 14.04 11.33
C GLU A 37 9.46 14.71 12.08
N HIS A 38 9.64 15.97 12.47
CA HIS A 38 8.62 16.77 13.13
C HIS A 38 7.59 17.33 12.17
N TYR A 39 7.75 17.15 10.86
CA TYR A 39 6.99 17.88 9.86
C TYR A 39 6.35 16.96 8.82
N TRP A 40 5.16 17.36 8.38
CA TRP A 40 4.55 16.86 7.15
C TRP A 40 4.28 18.00 6.18
N ALA A 41 4.87 17.92 4.99
CA ALA A 41 4.74 18.94 3.97
C ALA A 41 3.71 18.52 2.91
N ASN A 42 2.81 19.45 2.58
CA ASN A 42 1.71 19.28 1.65
C ASN A 42 1.86 20.22 0.44
N PRO A 43 2.14 19.66 -0.75
CA PRO A 43 2.82 18.38 -0.95
C PRO A 43 4.35 18.53 -0.77
N MET A 44 5.03 17.50 -0.26
CA MET A 44 6.48 17.47 0.03
C MET A 44 7.36 18.01 -1.10
N GLU A 45 7.07 17.64 -2.34
CA GLU A 45 7.83 18.05 -3.53
C GLU A 45 7.85 19.57 -3.76
N ASP A 46 6.93 20.31 -3.15
CA ASP A 46 6.85 21.78 -3.23
C ASP A 46 7.63 22.48 -2.12
N TRP A 47 8.33 21.74 -1.27
CA TRP A 47 9.07 22.29 -0.13
C TRP A 47 10.52 21.79 -0.11
N ARG A 48 11.42 22.61 0.43
CA ARG A 48 12.79 22.20 0.75
C ARG A 48 13.39 23.05 1.85
N ILE A 49 14.38 22.50 2.53
CA ILE A 49 15.34 23.30 3.29
C ILE A 49 16.35 23.88 2.30
N ARG A 50 16.49 25.21 2.30
CA ARG A 50 17.52 25.95 1.57
C ARG A 50 18.06 27.05 2.45
N ASP A 51 19.38 27.09 2.65
CA ASP A 51 20.06 28.10 3.48
C ASP A 51 19.46 28.28 4.89
N GLY A 52 19.07 27.16 5.50
CA GLY A 52 18.52 27.15 6.86
C GLY A 52 17.06 27.60 6.97
N ARG A 53 16.34 27.68 5.84
CA ARG A 53 14.93 28.09 5.74
C ARG A 53 14.10 26.99 5.07
N ALA A 54 12.87 26.81 5.49
CA ALA A 54 11.88 26.04 4.74
C ALA A 54 11.30 26.93 3.64
N VAL A 55 11.55 26.58 2.37
CA VAL A 55 11.15 27.39 1.21
C VAL A 55 10.05 26.68 0.43
N CYS A 56 8.94 27.38 0.17
CA CYS A 56 7.90 26.93 -0.73
C CYS A 56 8.29 27.23 -2.19
N LEU A 57 8.28 26.21 -3.04
CA LEU A 57 8.70 26.29 -4.45
C LEU A 57 7.55 26.55 -5.40
N SER A 58 6.33 26.21 -4.96
CA SER A 58 5.11 26.27 -5.76
C SER A 58 4.38 27.59 -5.59
N ASN A 59 3.83 28.08 -6.70
CA ASN A 59 2.92 29.23 -6.74
C ASN A 59 1.44 28.80 -6.67
N GLY A 60 1.17 27.56 -6.24
CA GLY A 60 -0.17 27.01 -6.08
C GLY A 60 -0.83 27.35 -4.72
N PRO A 61 -2.14 27.09 -4.58
CA PRO A 61 -2.87 27.31 -3.33
C PRO A 61 -2.55 26.24 -2.28
N ASN A 62 -2.91 26.50 -1.03
CA ASN A 62 -2.89 25.54 0.09
C ASN A 62 -1.58 24.75 0.21
N ARG A 63 -0.44 25.44 0.24
CA ARG A 63 0.84 24.82 0.56
C ARG A 63 1.08 24.95 2.03
N ASN A 64 1.18 23.85 2.76
CA ASN A 64 1.36 23.89 4.20
C ASN A 64 2.38 22.87 4.70
N VAL A 65 2.94 23.14 5.87
CA VAL A 65 3.84 22.27 6.62
C VAL A 65 3.27 22.14 8.03
N HIS A 66 2.73 20.96 8.34
CA HIS A 66 2.21 20.65 9.66
C HIS A 66 3.32 20.28 10.63
N LEU A 67 3.19 20.70 11.88
CA LEU A 67 3.97 20.22 13.01
C LEU A 67 3.30 18.95 13.54
N LEU A 68 4.00 17.82 13.44
CA LEU A 68 3.50 16.51 13.83
C LEU A 68 3.63 16.28 15.33
N THR A 69 4.78 16.66 15.90
CA THR A 69 5.13 16.31 17.28
C THR A 69 4.58 17.29 18.31
N HIS A 70 3.84 18.31 17.89
CA HIS A 70 3.13 19.23 18.79
C HIS A 70 1.79 19.62 18.17
N GLY A 71 0.81 19.89 19.02
CA GLY A 71 -0.47 20.48 18.61
C GLY A 71 -1.12 21.22 19.76
N LEU A 72 -2.40 21.54 19.60
CA LEU A 72 -3.20 22.22 20.62
C LEU A 72 -4.25 21.28 21.21
N LYS A 73 -4.29 21.19 22.53
CA LYS A 73 -5.24 20.35 23.27
C LYS A 73 -6.65 20.95 23.30
N GLU A 74 -7.64 20.10 23.49
CA GLU A 74 -9.01 20.52 23.75
C GLU A 74 -9.12 20.99 25.22
N ASP A 75 -9.80 22.12 25.40
CA ASP A 75 -10.16 22.73 26.70
C ASP A 75 -9.02 23.02 27.70
N PRO A 76 -8.26 24.09 27.44
CA PRO A 76 -7.69 24.87 28.52
C PRO A 76 -8.29 26.29 28.50
N ALA A 77 -9.54 26.43 28.96
CA ALA A 77 -10.25 27.71 28.98
C ALA A 77 -9.44 28.89 29.56
N GLU A 78 -8.47 28.61 30.44
CA GLU A 78 -7.61 29.62 31.08
C GLU A 78 -6.15 29.64 30.59
N ALA A 79 -5.73 28.71 29.71
CA ALA A 79 -4.35 28.71 29.22
C ALA A 79 -4.20 29.54 27.94
N SER A 80 -3.00 30.05 27.73
CA SER A 80 -2.58 30.77 26.53
C SER A 80 -1.63 29.94 25.67
N PHE A 81 -1.47 30.32 24.41
CA PHE A 81 -0.34 29.89 23.59
C PHE A 81 0.17 31.03 22.72
N SER A 82 1.42 30.90 22.29
CA SER A 82 2.04 31.76 21.29
C SER A 82 2.67 30.89 20.21
N ILE A 83 2.49 31.30 18.96
CA ILE A 83 3.16 30.74 17.79
C ILE A 83 3.83 31.87 17.03
N SER A 84 5.10 31.71 16.66
CA SER A 84 5.82 32.71 15.88
C SER A 84 6.67 32.08 14.79
N VAL A 85 6.86 32.80 13.68
CA VAL A 85 7.72 32.37 12.58
C VAL A 85 8.32 33.60 11.90
N ARG A 86 9.60 33.52 11.55
CA ARG A 86 10.24 34.49 10.66
C ARG A 86 10.00 34.06 9.23
N LEU A 87 9.50 34.95 8.39
CA LEU A 87 9.16 34.67 7.00
C LEU A 87 9.59 35.78 6.06
N GLY A 88 9.61 35.48 4.77
CA GLY A 88 9.77 36.48 3.74
C GLY A 88 9.26 36.02 2.38
N ILE A 89 8.84 36.98 1.57
CA ILE A 89 8.41 36.75 0.19
C ILE A 89 9.62 36.42 -0.70
N GLU A 90 9.51 35.37 -1.49
CA GLU A 90 10.50 35.02 -2.49
C GLU A 90 10.37 35.93 -3.72
N PRO A 91 11.49 36.28 -4.39
CA PRO A 91 11.44 37.01 -5.64
C PRO A 91 10.53 36.32 -6.67
N GLY A 92 9.68 37.12 -7.31
CA GLY A 92 8.76 36.65 -8.33
C GLY A 92 7.79 37.74 -8.79
N PRO A 93 7.09 37.52 -9.92
CA PRO A 93 6.21 38.53 -10.52
C PRO A 93 4.85 38.67 -9.81
N SER A 94 4.50 37.73 -8.91
CA SER A 94 3.17 37.72 -8.29
C SER A 94 3.03 38.78 -7.20
N LYS A 95 1.92 39.51 -7.26
CA LYS A 95 1.45 40.44 -6.22
C LYS A 95 0.24 39.91 -5.45
N LYS A 96 -0.09 38.62 -5.59
CA LYS A 96 -1.23 37.96 -4.95
C LYS A 96 -0.74 36.79 -4.10
N GLY A 97 -1.46 36.45 -3.03
CA GLY A 97 -1.12 35.31 -2.16
C GLY A 97 -0.97 35.70 -0.71
N SER A 98 -0.61 34.75 0.13
CA SER A 98 -0.51 34.91 1.58
C SER A 98 0.51 33.96 2.19
N ALA A 99 0.96 34.27 3.39
CA ALA A 99 1.74 33.36 4.23
C ALA A 99 1.39 33.54 5.71
N GLY A 100 1.45 32.46 6.49
CA GLY A 100 1.16 32.51 7.92
C GLY A 100 0.93 31.14 8.52
N PHE A 101 -0.06 31.06 9.41
CA PHE A 101 -0.38 29.91 10.22
C PHE A 101 -1.72 29.27 9.83
N LEU A 102 -1.82 27.96 10.02
CA LEU A 102 -3.07 27.24 10.15
C LEU A 102 -3.12 26.67 11.57
N ILE A 103 -4.17 27.00 12.31
CA ILE A 103 -4.34 26.71 13.74
C ILE A 103 -5.55 25.81 13.94
N GLY A 104 -5.44 24.85 14.86
CA GLY A 104 -6.55 23.96 15.20
C GLY A 104 -7.02 23.10 14.03
N VAL A 105 -6.09 22.66 13.16
CA VAL A 105 -6.48 21.85 12.00
C VAL A 105 -6.90 20.46 12.45
N MET A 106 -8.18 20.16 12.31
CA MET A 106 -8.78 18.93 12.81
C MET A 106 -9.68 18.27 11.76
N ASP A 107 -9.52 16.95 11.58
CA ASP A 107 -10.48 16.11 10.88
C ASP A 107 -11.71 15.88 11.78
N SER A 108 -12.88 16.30 11.31
CA SER A 108 -14.10 16.24 12.12
C SER A 108 -14.66 14.83 12.33
N GLU A 109 -14.22 13.84 11.55
CA GLU A 109 -14.78 12.49 11.59
C GLU A 109 -13.97 11.56 12.50
N THR A 110 -12.64 11.60 12.41
CA THR A 110 -11.77 10.71 13.21
C THR A 110 -11.06 11.43 14.34
N ARG A 111 -10.90 12.77 14.24
CA ARG A 111 -10.04 13.59 15.11
C ARG A 111 -8.59 13.09 15.19
N ASP A 112 -8.15 12.21 14.28
CA ASP A 112 -6.79 11.71 14.23
C ASP A 112 -5.88 12.79 13.62
N PRO A 113 -4.81 13.23 14.33
CA PRO A 113 -3.86 14.22 13.82
C PRO A 113 -3.29 13.89 12.43
N ARG A 114 -3.18 12.61 12.06
CA ARG A 114 -2.71 12.19 10.73
C ARG A 114 -3.79 12.39 9.68
N ALA A 115 -5.05 12.06 9.96
CA ALA A 115 -6.16 12.32 9.04
C ALA A 115 -6.31 13.82 8.75
N SER A 116 -6.10 14.65 9.79
CA SER A 116 -6.12 16.12 9.70
C SER A 116 -5.14 16.70 8.68
N LEU A 117 -4.09 15.96 8.29
CA LEU A 117 -3.12 16.39 7.27
C LEU A 117 -3.74 16.49 5.86
N LEU A 118 -4.81 15.75 5.59
CA LEU A 118 -5.44 15.69 4.27
C LEU A 118 -6.83 16.33 4.23
N THR A 119 -7.60 16.20 5.32
CA THR A 119 -9.02 16.59 5.35
C THR A 119 -9.38 17.50 6.51
N GLY A 120 -8.40 17.82 7.35
CA GLY A 120 -8.62 18.72 8.47
C GLY A 120 -8.94 20.14 8.03
N LYS A 121 -9.74 20.83 8.83
CA LYS A 121 -10.03 22.26 8.69
C LYS A 121 -9.60 22.98 9.95
N GLY A 122 -9.15 24.22 9.81
CA GLY A 122 -8.70 25.06 10.92
C GLY A 122 -8.78 26.55 10.57
N LEU A 123 -8.39 27.38 11.53
CA LEU A 123 -8.32 28.83 11.38
C LEU A 123 -7.03 29.22 10.66
N VAL A 124 -7.13 30.07 9.64
CA VAL A 124 -5.96 30.63 8.94
C VAL A 124 -5.72 32.06 9.39
N ALA A 125 -4.48 32.39 9.69
CA ALA A 125 -4.06 33.74 10.07
C ALA A 125 -2.69 34.06 9.48
N GLY A 126 -2.45 35.28 9.01
CA GLY A 126 -1.18 35.60 8.38
C GLY A 126 -1.10 36.98 7.76
N VAL A 127 -0.21 37.11 6.77
CA VAL A 127 -0.02 38.33 5.97
C VAL A 127 -0.27 38.03 4.49
N ARG A 128 -0.93 38.95 3.79
CA ARG A 128 -1.15 38.89 2.34
C ARG A 128 -0.01 39.56 1.58
N ALA A 129 0.09 39.29 0.28
CA ALA A 129 1.09 39.87 -0.62
C ALA A 129 0.97 41.40 -0.77
N ASP A 130 -0.18 41.99 -0.39
CA ASP A 130 -0.40 43.44 -0.29
C ASP A 130 0.05 44.05 1.04
N GLY A 131 0.57 43.23 1.97
CA GLY A 131 1.08 43.65 3.27
C GLY A 131 0.03 43.69 4.39
N LYS A 132 -1.25 43.38 4.12
CA LYS A 132 -2.29 43.36 5.17
C LYS A 132 -2.24 42.08 6.00
N LEU A 133 -2.42 42.21 7.31
CA LEU A 133 -2.62 41.07 8.22
C LEU A 133 -4.06 40.58 8.13
N PHE A 134 -4.27 39.30 8.40
CA PHE A 134 -5.61 38.72 8.49
C PHE A 134 -5.70 37.62 9.55
N ILE A 135 -6.89 37.47 10.16
CA ILE A 135 -7.28 36.35 11.02
C ILE A 135 -8.66 35.89 10.55
N GLY A 136 -8.74 34.74 9.88
CA GLY A 136 -9.96 34.30 9.21
C GLY A 136 -10.45 35.35 8.22
N LYS A 137 -11.60 35.96 8.51
CA LYS A 137 -12.19 37.03 7.69
C LYS A 137 -11.76 38.45 8.09
N ALA A 138 -11.19 38.63 9.29
CA ALA A 138 -10.73 39.93 9.75
C ALA A 138 -9.44 40.34 9.02
N VAL A 139 -9.30 41.62 8.67
CA VAL A 139 -8.17 42.16 7.91
C VAL A 139 -7.71 43.48 8.54
N SER A 140 -6.40 43.73 8.61
CA SER A 140 -5.86 44.99 9.13
C SER A 140 -6.07 46.16 8.18
N GLU A 141 -6.25 47.35 8.74
CA GLU A 141 -6.30 48.60 7.98
C GLU A 141 -4.91 48.98 7.44
N LYS A 142 -3.89 48.87 8.30
CA LYS A 142 -2.50 49.17 7.97
C LYS A 142 -1.84 48.00 7.25
N THR A 143 -0.88 48.32 6.38
CA THR A 143 -0.01 47.37 5.68
C THR A 143 1.38 47.39 6.28
N VAL A 144 2.05 46.23 6.30
CA VAL A 144 3.48 46.20 6.58
C VAL A 144 4.27 46.87 5.44
N PRO A 145 5.37 47.60 5.74
CA PRO A 145 6.15 48.32 4.73
C PRO A 145 6.93 47.39 3.78
N SER A 146 7.27 46.17 4.20
CA SER A 146 8.02 45.21 3.41
C SER A 146 7.71 43.78 3.86
N LEU A 147 7.57 42.88 2.89
CA LEU A 147 7.40 41.43 3.11
C LEU A 147 8.71 40.65 2.97
N ARG A 148 9.85 41.32 2.75
CA ARG A 148 11.12 40.63 2.46
C ARG A 148 11.66 39.87 3.67
N ASP A 149 11.39 40.36 4.88
CA ASP A 149 11.84 39.77 6.13
C ASP A 149 11.00 40.30 7.31
N LEU A 150 10.17 39.43 7.87
CA LEU A 150 9.22 39.74 8.95
C LEU A 150 9.21 38.62 9.98
N VAL A 151 8.86 38.94 11.22
CA VAL A 151 8.41 37.96 12.21
C VAL A 151 6.90 38.10 12.37
N LEU A 152 6.16 37.04 12.06
CA LEU A 152 4.76 36.92 12.46
C LEU A 152 4.67 36.24 13.82
N SER A 153 3.85 36.77 14.70
CA SER A 153 3.54 36.18 16.01
C SER A 153 2.02 36.24 16.23
N LEU A 154 1.43 35.10 16.58
CA LEU A 154 0.04 34.97 16.95
C LEU A 154 -0.02 34.52 18.41
N ASP A 155 -0.61 35.36 19.25
CA ASP A 155 -0.86 35.07 20.66
C ASP A 155 -2.35 34.77 20.84
N ALA A 156 -2.67 33.72 21.60
CA ALA A 156 -4.02 33.44 22.05
C ALA A 156 -4.08 33.59 23.57
N SER A 157 -4.98 34.43 24.06
CA SER A 157 -5.21 34.62 25.50
C SER A 157 -6.67 34.38 25.85
N PRO A 158 -6.99 33.89 27.06
CA PRO A 158 -8.37 33.78 27.52
C PRO A 158 -9.09 35.11 27.37
N SER A 159 -10.29 35.10 26.80
CA SER A 159 -11.13 36.29 26.70
C SER A 159 -12.02 36.44 27.94
N THR A 160 -12.71 37.57 28.06
CA THR A 160 -13.74 37.78 29.09
C THR A 160 -14.96 36.86 28.91
N SER A 161 -15.16 36.31 27.72
CA SER A 161 -16.22 35.33 27.45
C SER A 161 -15.72 33.92 27.77
N LYS A 162 -16.43 33.23 28.66
CA LYS A 162 -16.09 31.89 29.13
C LYS A 162 -15.96 30.91 27.95
N GLY A 163 -14.88 30.13 27.93
CA GLY A 163 -14.63 29.13 26.88
C GLY A 163 -14.25 29.73 25.52
N SER A 164 -13.74 30.97 25.51
CA SER A 164 -13.25 31.61 24.30
C SER A 164 -11.94 32.36 24.51
N HIS A 165 -11.15 32.44 23.43
CA HIS A 165 -9.86 33.11 23.39
C HIS A 165 -9.92 34.33 22.47
N GLU A 166 -9.19 35.38 22.83
CA GLU A 166 -8.88 36.48 21.91
C GLU A 166 -7.54 36.17 21.22
N LEU A 167 -7.48 36.36 19.91
CA LEU A 167 -6.27 36.17 19.12
C LEU A 167 -5.68 37.52 18.72
N SER A 168 -4.38 37.71 18.92
CA SER A 168 -3.63 38.89 18.48
C SER A 168 -2.52 38.48 17.52
N LEU A 169 -2.67 38.82 16.23
CA LEU A 169 -1.64 38.64 15.21
C LEU A 169 -0.80 39.92 15.08
N LYS A 170 0.51 39.79 15.24
CA LYS A 170 1.50 40.88 15.12
C LYS A 170 2.47 40.58 13.99
N ALA A 171 2.84 41.62 13.24
CA ALA A 171 4.01 41.62 12.37
C ALA A 171 5.09 42.52 12.95
N LEU A 172 6.28 41.95 13.15
CA LEU A 172 7.47 42.65 13.63
C LEU A 172 8.49 42.74 12.48
N ALA A 173 9.33 43.76 12.49
CA ALA A 173 10.45 43.85 11.54
C ALA A 173 11.45 42.70 11.77
N GLY A 174 11.89 42.05 10.68
CA GLY A 174 12.75 40.86 10.75
C GLY A 174 13.99 41.04 11.62
N GLY A 175 14.21 40.11 12.56
CA GLY A 175 15.35 40.14 13.48
C GLY A 175 15.27 41.21 14.59
N THR A 176 14.11 41.86 14.78
CA THR A 176 13.90 42.88 15.81
C THR A 176 12.59 42.64 16.55
N GLU A 177 12.38 43.32 17.68
CA GLU A 177 11.12 43.34 18.43
C GLU A 177 10.19 44.49 18.01
N LYS A 178 10.56 45.26 16.97
CA LYS A 178 9.79 46.42 16.52
C LYS A 178 8.48 45.99 15.86
N GLU A 179 7.35 46.28 16.52
CA GLU A 179 6.01 46.08 15.97
C GLU A 179 5.73 47.03 14.81
N LEU A 180 5.21 46.48 13.71
CA LEU A 180 4.84 47.21 12.50
C LEU A 180 3.32 47.34 12.38
N VAL A 181 2.62 46.21 12.54
CA VAL A 181 1.15 46.11 12.42
C VAL A 181 0.65 45.05 13.40
N ARG A 182 -0.54 45.28 13.96
CA ARG A 182 -1.27 44.35 14.82
C ARG A 182 -2.72 44.24 14.35
N LEU A 183 -3.29 43.04 14.49
CA LEU A 183 -4.69 42.74 14.28
C LEU A 183 -5.19 41.82 15.40
N SER A 184 -6.24 42.23 16.10
CA SER A 184 -6.95 41.37 17.06
C SER A 184 -8.19 40.74 16.40
N SER A 185 -8.54 39.53 16.79
CA SER A 185 -9.79 38.88 16.40
C SER A 185 -10.92 39.24 17.38
N VAL A 186 -12.16 39.02 16.94
CA VAL A 186 -13.25 38.78 17.89
C VAL A 186 -12.98 37.50 18.69
N PRO A 187 -13.51 37.34 19.92
CA PRO A 187 -13.36 36.10 20.68
C PRO A 187 -13.76 34.86 19.87
N VAL A 188 -12.88 33.86 19.85
CA VAL A 188 -13.10 32.57 19.18
C VAL A 188 -13.30 31.46 20.20
N GLN A 189 -14.20 30.52 19.90
CA GLN A 189 -14.45 29.39 20.79
C GLN A 189 -13.18 28.53 20.95
N SER A 190 -12.77 28.25 22.18
CA SER A 190 -11.50 27.55 22.48
C SER A 190 -11.43 26.17 21.80
N ALA A 191 -12.57 25.47 21.70
CA ALA A 191 -12.68 24.18 21.02
C ALA A 191 -12.27 24.22 19.54
N THR A 192 -12.40 25.38 18.87
CA THR A 192 -12.00 25.56 17.46
C THR A 192 -10.50 25.70 17.24
N LEU A 193 -9.73 25.88 18.33
CA LEU A 193 -8.27 26.00 18.29
C LEU A 193 -7.57 24.65 18.51
N SER A 194 -8.28 23.61 18.94
CA SER A 194 -7.69 22.29 19.15
C SER A 194 -7.35 21.61 17.82
N GLY A 195 -6.20 20.93 17.76
CA GLY A 195 -5.77 20.18 16.59
C GLY A 195 -4.32 20.44 16.19
N ASN A 196 -4.03 20.28 14.90
CA ASN A 196 -2.68 20.47 14.38
C ASN A 196 -2.35 21.96 14.20
N LEU A 197 -1.06 22.26 14.32
CA LEU A 197 -0.47 23.54 13.96
C LEU A 197 0.30 23.40 12.65
N ALA A 198 0.20 24.39 11.78
CA ALA A 198 0.97 24.44 10.54
C ALA A 198 1.39 25.87 10.19
N ILE A 199 2.46 25.96 9.40
CA ILE A 199 2.80 27.14 8.62
C ILE A 199 2.42 26.90 7.16
N GLY A 200 2.11 27.94 6.40
CA GLY A 200 1.72 27.74 5.00
C GLY A 200 1.74 28.98 4.14
N CYS A 201 1.78 28.75 2.83
CA CYS A 201 1.56 29.73 1.77
C CYS A 201 0.17 29.51 1.17
N ASN A 202 -0.55 30.60 0.93
CA ASN A 202 -1.81 30.62 0.18
C ASN A 202 -2.86 29.66 0.76
N ALA A 203 -2.87 29.49 2.08
CA ALA A 203 -3.76 28.58 2.80
C ALA A 203 -5.20 29.09 2.90
N ASP A 204 -5.42 30.38 2.69
CA ASP A 204 -6.74 31.03 2.61
C ASP A 204 -7.40 30.90 1.22
N ALA A 205 -6.66 30.43 0.21
CA ALA A 205 -7.20 30.12 -1.11
C ALA A 205 -7.72 28.68 -1.16
N PRO A 206 -8.89 28.42 -1.80
CA PRO A 206 -9.40 27.06 -1.95
C PRO A 206 -8.38 26.17 -2.67
N GLY A 207 -8.17 24.95 -2.17
CA GLY A 207 -7.29 23.98 -2.80
C GLY A 207 -7.79 23.58 -4.19
N GLY A 208 -6.88 23.45 -5.17
CA GLY A 208 -7.23 23.04 -6.54
C GLY A 208 -6.33 23.65 -7.63
N LYS A 209 -6.80 23.58 -8.89
CA LYS A 209 -6.13 24.18 -10.06
C LYS A 209 -6.25 25.70 -10.00
N GLY A 210 -5.18 26.34 -9.59
CA GLY A 210 -4.96 27.78 -9.58
C GLY A 210 -3.47 28.03 -9.36
N GLY A 211 -2.94 29.13 -9.88
CA GLY A 211 -1.51 29.41 -9.84
C GLY A 211 -1.21 30.89 -9.92
N GLY A 212 0.07 31.22 -9.86
CA GLY A 212 0.51 32.62 -9.89
C GLY A 212 0.38 33.33 -8.55
N PHE A 213 0.32 32.59 -7.43
CA PHE A 213 0.49 33.17 -6.11
C PHE A 213 1.97 33.40 -5.78
N ALA A 214 2.22 34.31 -4.85
CA ALA A 214 3.52 34.55 -4.26
C ALA A 214 4.00 33.31 -3.49
N ARG A 215 5.32 33.16 -3.44
CA ARG A 215 6.02 32.12 -2.70
C ARG A 215 6.70 32.74 -1.50
N PHE A 216 6.86 31.97 -0.44
CA PHE A 216 7.48 32.44 0.79
C PHE A 216 8.47 31.41 1.35
N TRP A 217 9.39 31.91 2.16
CA TRP A 217 10.25 31.10 3.02
C TRP A 217 9.90 31.31 4.48
N PHE A 218 10.21 30.32 5.31
CA PHE A 218 9.99 30.33 6.75
C PHE A 218 11.25 29.87 7.50
N SER A 219 11.49 30.45 8.66
CA SER A 219 12.57 30.10 9.58
C SER A 219 12.17 30.43 11.01
N GLU A 220 12.92 29.89 11.98
CA GLU A 220 12.72 30.25 13.40
C GLU A 220 11.27 30.04 13.87
N TRP A 221 10.60 28.99 13.38
CA TRP A 221 9.26 28.64 13.82
C TRP A 221 9.30 28.16 15.27
N LYS A 222 8.54 28.81 16.15
CA LYS A 222 8.41 28.50 17.57
C LYS A 222 6.94 28.36 17.97
N VAL A 223 6.69 27.48 18.93
CA VAL A 223 5.37 27.29 19.56
C VAL A 223 5.60 27.13 21.06
N ALA A 224 4.85 27.83 21.90
CA ALA A 224 4.96 27.76 23.35
C ALA A 224 3.62 28.04 24.04
N GLY A 225 3.50 27.61 25.30
CA GLY A 225 2.37 27.96 26.17
C GLY A 225 1.52 26.78 26.64
N GLY A 226 0.62 27.04 27.58
CA GLY A 226 -0.13 26.02 28.32
C GLY A 226 -1.18 25.25 27.49
N MET A 227 -1.53 25.72 26.29
CA MET A 227 -2.39 24.97 25.36
C MET A 227 -1.64 23.94 24.51
N VAL A 228 -0.30 24.00 24.50
CA VAL A 228 0.53 23.15 23.64
C VAL A 228 0.67 21.76 24.28
N GLU A 229 0.50 20.72 23.46
CA GLU A 229 0.78 19.35 23.85
C GLU A 229 1.86 18.73 22.97
N THR A 230 2.69 17.86 23.55
CA THR A 230 3.70 17.09 22.82
C THR A 230 3.13 15.77 22.33
N ARG A 231 3.52 15.36 21.12
CA ARG A 231 3.06 14.14 20.44
C ARG A 231 4.24 13.40 19.80
N PRO A 232 5.26 12.97 20.57
CA PRO A 232 6.49 12.40 20.01
C PRO A 232 6.26 11.14 19.15
N GLY A 233 5.21 10.37 19.44
CA GLY A 233 4.83 9.19 18.65
C GLY A 233 4.41 9.49 17.20
N LEU A 234 4.11 10.74 16.86
CA LEU A 234 3.78 11.16 15.49
C LEU A 234 5.01 11.54 14.66
N ALA A 235 6.23 11.52 15.23
CA ALA A 235 7.43 11.73 14.44
C ALA A 235 7.58 10.68 13.33
N PHE A 236 7.90 11.13 12.12
CA PHE A 236 8.00 10.28 10.94
C PHE A 236 9.36 10.43 10.24
N GLY A 237 10.25 9.49 10.52
CA GLY A 237 11.62 9.41 9.97
C GLY A 237 12.73 9.50 11.03
N PRO A 238 14.01 9.58 10.61
CA PRO A 238 14.51 9.60 9.23
C PRO A 238 14.51 8.23 8.52
N ILE A 239 14.20 7.14 9.24
CA ILE A 239 13.89 5.85 8.63
C ILE A 239 12.37 5.71 8.70
N LEU A 240 11.70 5.76 7.54
CA LEU A 240 10.24 5.93 7.47
C LEU A 240 9.50 4.65 7.83
N TYR A 241 9.91 3.55 7.20
CA TYR A 241 9.43 2.20 7.44
C TYR A 241 10.41 1.19 6.83
N ALA A 242 10.20 -0.09 7.12
CA ALA A 242 10.92 -1.18 6.48
C ALA A 242 9.97 -2.33 6.15
N MET A 243 10.29 -3.05 5.10
CA MET A 243 9.63 -4.29 4.70
C MET A 243 10.67 -5.38 4.53
N HIS A 244 10.27 -6.63 4.74
CA HIS A 244 11.18 -7.77 4.56
C HIS A 244 10.47 -8.99 3.99
N THR A 245 11.26 -9.90 3.42
CA THR A 245 10.89 -11.30 3.20
C THR A 245 11.96 -12.20 3.80
N LEU A 246 11.54 -13.38 4.22
CA LEU A 246 12.41 -14.43 4.73
C LEU A 246 12.10 -15.71 3.96
N SER A 247 13.09 -16.25 3.26
CA SER A 247 12.90 -17.50 2.54
C SER A 247 14.22 -18.24 2.38
N ARG A 248 14.21 -19.56 2.62
CA ARG A 248 15.36 -20.44 2.45
C ARG A 248 16.60 -19.90 3.19
N GLY A 249 16.43 -19.50 4.46
CA GLY A 249 17.50 -18.91 5.28
C GLY A 249 18.06 -17.58 4.77
N THR A 250 17.40 -16.90 3.82
CA THR A 250 17.80 -15.59 3.31
C THR A 250 16.81 -14.53 3.73
N LEU A 251 17.27 -13.55 4.50
CA LEU A 251 16.55 -12.31 4.79
C LEU A 251 16.85 -11.30 3.69
N LYS A 252 15.81 -10.75 3.07
CA LYS A 252 15.89 -9.50 2.31
C LYS A 252 15.04 -8.45 2.98
N LEU A 253 15.62 -7.28 3.23
CA LEU A 253 14.98 -6.18 3.95
C LEU A 253 15.23 -4.87 3.22
N THR A 254 14.20 -4.07 3.01
CA THR A 254 14.32 -2.73 2.40
C THR A 254 13.86 -1.68 3.40
N ALA A 255 14.73 -0.72 3.69
CA ALA A 255 14.39 0.50 4.43
C ALA A 255 13.93 1.58 3.45
N GLN A 256 12.80 2.22 3.74
CA GLN A 256 12.40 3.44 3.04
C GLN A 256 12.94 4.67 3.77
N MET A 257 13.70 5.47 3.04
CA MET A 257 14.27 6.74 3.50
C MET A 257 13.54 7.91 2.83
N PRO A 258 13.56 9.11 3.43
CA PRO A 258 13.10 10.33 2.78
C PRO A 258 14.17 10.89 1.81
N PRO A 259 13.83 11.89 0.97
CA PRO A 259 14.82 12.58 0.13
C PRO A 259 15.76 13.47 0.97
N LEU A 260 16.94 12.93 1.27
CA LEU A 260 18.02 13.54 2.06
C LEU A 260 18.94 14.45 1.20
N GLY A 261 19.72 15.29 1.89
CA GLY A 261 20.69 16.19 1.26
C GLY A 261 22.05 15.53 0.98
N LYS A 262 22.84 16.10 0.06
CA LYS A 262 24.16 15.57 -0.34
C LYS A 262 25.19 15.45 0.80
N LYS A 263 25.03 16.23 1.87
CA LYS A 263 25.94 16.24 3.05
C LYS A 263 25.48 15.30 4.17
N GLU A 264 24.33 14.64 4.02
CA GLU A 264 23.85 13.64 4.97
C GLU A 264 24.47 12.26 4.68
N ALA A 265 24.29 11.30 5.59
CA ALA A 265 24.76 9.94 5.35
C ALA A 265 24.07 9.33 4.13
N GLY A 266 24.87 8.74 3.22
CA GLY A 266 24.39 8.09 1.99
C GLY A 266 24.03 6.61 2.15
N SER A 267 24.03 6.08 3.37
CA SER A 267 23.82 4.66 3.66
C SER A 267 23.20 4.43 5.03
N VAL A 268 22.61 3.25 5.23
CA VAL A 268 22.10 2.77 6.51
C VAL A 268 22.74 1.44 6.90
N ARG A 269 22.81 1.16 8.20
CA ARG A 269 23.34 -0.10 8.77
C ARG A 269 22.20 -0.95 9.31
N LEU A 270 22.23 -2.26 9.06
CA LEU A 270 21.36 -3.23 9.71
C LEU A 270 22.12 -3.90 10.85
N ASP A 271 21.57 -3.84 12.07
CA ASP A 271 22.03 -4.61 13.23
C ASP A 271 20.94 -5.62 13.63
N ALA A 272 21.34 -6.76 14.17
CA ALA A 272 20.44 -7.77 14.73
C ALA A 272 21.00 -8.35 16.04
N LYS A 273 20.12 -8.83 16.93
CA LYS A 273 20.55 -9.47 18.18
C LYS A 273 21.04 -10.90 17.94
N ASP A 274 22.22 -11.22 18.47
CA ASP A 274 22.78 -12.58 18.45
C ASP A 274 22.12 -13.51 19.51
N GLY A 275 22.65 -14.73 19.67
CA GLY A 275 22.17 -15.69 20.67
C GLY A 275 22.25 -15.19 22.12
N SER A 276 23.21 -14.29 22.39
CA SER A 276 23.44 -13.69 23.71
C SER A 276 22.63 -12.41 23.95
N GLY A 277 21.81 -11.99 22.98
CA GLY A 277 21.00 -10.77 23.07
C GLY A 277 21.77 -9.47 22.74
N LYS A 278 23.03 -9.57 22.30
CA LYS A 278 23.86 -8.40 21.94
C LYS A 278 23.63 -7.99 20.49
N TRP A 279 23.62 -6.69 20.23
CA TRP A 279 23.54 -6.16 18.87
C TRP A 279 24.82 -6.50 18.07
N ARG A 280 24.62 -6.98 16.84
CA ARG A 280 25.68 -7.26 15.87
C ARG A 280 25.32 -6.68 14.52
N LYS A 281 26.27 -5.96 13.93
CA LYS A 281 26.18 -5.48 12.55
C LYS A 281 26.00 -6.67 11.60
N GLN A 282 24.97 -6.62 10.77
CA GLN A 282 24.67 -7.61 9.74
C GLN A 282 25.11 -7.11 8.36
N ALA A 283 24.80 -5.85 8.03
CA ALA A 283 25.09 -5.29 6.71
C ALA A 283 25.04 -3.75 6.70
N VAL A 284 25.53 -3.13 5.62
CA VAL A 284 25.35 -1.72 5.28
C VAL A 284 24.81 -1.65 3.86
N ALA A 285 23.83 -0.78 3.60
CA ALA A 285 23.25 -0.59 2.28
C ALA A 285 23.24 0.89 1.90
N PRO A 286 23.64 1.26 0.68
CA PRO A 286 23.50 2.63 0.17
C PRO A 286 22.02 2.98 -0.01
N ILE A 287 21.71 4.27 0.11
CA ILE A 287 20.37 4.81 -0.16
C ILE A 287 20.29 5.14 -1.65
N ASP A 288 19.35 4.50 -2.36
CA ASP A 288 19.11 4.77 -3.77
C ASP A 288 18.71 6.25 -3.99
N PRO A 289 19.34 6.95 -4.95
CA PRO A 289 19.13 8.38 -5.15
C PRO A 289 17.79 8.73 -5.80
N LEU A 290 16.98 7.77 -6.22
CA LEU A 290 15.68 8.02 -6.82
C LEU A 290 14.56 7.46 -5.94
N SER A 291 14.52 6.14 -5.72
CA SER A 291 13.49 5.48 -4.89
C SER A 291 13.66 5.73 -3.39
N ARG A 292 14.82 6.25 -2.96
CA ARG A 292 15.17 6.48 -1.54
C ARG A 292 15.07 5.19 -0.70
N THR A 293 15.33 4.05 -1.32
CA THR A 293 15.35 2.75 -0.65
C THR A 293 16.77 2.31 -0.34
N ALA A 294 16.97 1.60 0.77
CA ALA A 294 18.20 0.90 1.05
C ALA A 294 17.91 -0.58 1.34
N THR A 295 18.42 -1.46 0.49
CA THR A 295 18.07 -2.89 0.52
C THR A 295 19.24 -3.73 0.99
N PHE A 296 18.99 -4.56 1.99
CA PHE A 296 19.91 -5.53 2.56
C PHE A 296 19.56 -6.93 2.05
N ARG A 297 20.59 -7.76 1.91
CA ARG A 297 20.45 -9.21 1.72
C ARG A 297 21.40 -9.92 2.67
N VAL A 298 20.85 -10.68 3.60
CA VAL A 298 21.60 -11.44 4.61
C VAL A 298 21.30 -12.92 4.40
N LYS A 299 22.34 -13.69 4.04
CA LYS A 299 22.26 -15.15 3.90
C LYS A 299 22.44 -15.81 5.29
N ASP A 300 22.10 -17.09 5.36
CA ASP A 300 22.26 -17.92 6.56
C ASP A 300 21.60 -17.33 7.82
N TRP A 301 20.49 -16.62 7.60
CA TRP A 301 19.67 -16.05 8.66
C TRP A 301 19.11 -17.16 9.55
N LYS A 302 19.18 -16.96 10.87
CA LYS A 302 18.65 -17.91 11.85
C LYS A 302 17.15 -17.70 12.01
N ASP A 303 16.38 -18.37 11.16
CA ASP A 303 14.93 -18.30 11.06
C ASP A 303 14.18 -19.22 12.02
N SER A 304 14.87 -19.98 12.88
CA SER A 304 14.25 -20.84 13.90
C SER A 304 13.76 -20.10 15.15
N ARG A 305 14.07 -18.80 15.28
CA ARG A 305 13.68 -17.95 16.41
C ARG A 305 13.38 -16.53 15.95
N ASP A 306 12.62 -15.81 16.76
CA ASP A 306 12.42 -14.39 16.54
C ASP A 306 13.73 -13.64 16.79
N VAL A 307 14.11 -12.75 15.87
CA VAL A 307 15.35 -11.99 15.94
C VAL A 307 15.05 -10.50 15.90
N PRO A 308 15.21 -9.78 17.03
CA PRO A 308 15.14 -8.34 17.05
C PRO A 308 16.21 -7.73 16.13
N TYR A 309 15.79 -6.76 15.32
CA TYR A 309 16.68 -6.01 14.42
C TYR A 309 16.52 -4.51 14.65
N ARG A 310 17.52 -3.74 14.22
CA ARG A 310 17.41 -2.28 14.06
C ARG A 310 18.15 -1.81 12.83
N ILE A 311 17.58 -0.82 12.16
CA ILE A 311 18.23 -0.07 11.09
C ILE A 311 18.78 1.21 11.72
N ALA A 312 20.06 1.48 11.54
CA ALA A 312 20.73 2.68 12.05
C ALA A 312 21.04 3.63 10.90
N PHE A 313 20.67 4.89 11.08
CA PHE A 313 20.98 6.00 10.18
C PHE A 313 21.75 7.08 10.95
N GLU A 314 22.90 7.51 10.44
CA GLU A 314 23.67 8.61 11.02
C GLU A 314 23.11 9.96 10.53
N GLN A 315 22.36 10.63 11.39
CA GLN A 315 21.85 11.97 11.10
C GLN A 315 22.96 13.00 11.37
N ARG A 316 23.42 13.69 10.30
CA ARG A 316 24.43 14.75 10.35
C ARG A 316 23.77 16.14 10.31
N ARG A 317 24.35 17.09 11.03
CA ARG A 317 23.87 18.48 11.12
C ARG A 317 24.95 19.48 10.70
N LYS A 318 24.56 20.75 10.47
CA LYS A 318 25.47 21.82 9.99
C LYS A 318 26.50 22.24 11.03
N ASP A 319 26.18 22.10 12.32
CA ASP A 319 27.07 22.36 13.45
C ASP A 319 28.15 21.26 13.66
N GLY A 320 28.18 20.23 12.81
CA GLY A 320 29.11 19.11 12.92
C GLY A 320 28.62 17.97 13.80
N SER A 321 27.47 18.10 14.47
CA SER A 321 26.91 17.02 15.27
C SER A 321 26.40 15.86 14.39
N ALA A 322 26.60 14.64 14.90
CA ALA A 322 26.11 13.41 14.30
C ALA A 322 25.42 12.55 15.37
N LYS A 323 24.25 11.98 15.04
CA LYS A 323 23.49 11.11 15.95
C LYS A 323 22.93 9.92 15.20
N GLU A 324 23.11 8.72 15.75
CA GLU A 324 22.41 7.53 15.23
C GLU A 324 20.91 7.61 15.54
N ARG A 325 20.10 7.33 14.53
CA ARG A 325 18.66 7.19 14.59
C ARG A 325 18.30 5.76 14.24
N TYR A 326 17.39 5.16 15.00
CA TYR A 326 17.05 3.75 14.84
C TYR A 326 15.59 3.56 14.41
N PHE A 327 15.37 2.57 13.56
CA PHE A 327 14.08 1.94 13.34
C PHE A 327 14.20 0.47 13.72
N GLU A 328 13.49 0.05 14.75
CA GLU A 328 13.61 -1.31 15.29
C GLU A 328 12.51 -2.22 14.75
N GLY A 329 12.62 -3.52 14.94
CA GLY A 329 11.58 -4.49 14.59
C GLY A 329 12.00 -5.89 15.00
N VAL A 330 11.26 -6.89 14.56
CA VAL A 330 11.56 -8.29 14.83
C VAL A 330 11.40 -9.08 13.54
N ILE A 331 12.45 -9.74 13.07
CA ILE A 331 12.26 -10.75 12.03
C ILE A 331 11.69 -11.99 12.72
N ARG A 332 10.40 -12.26 12.49
CA ARG A 332 9.71 -13.42 13.06
C ARG A 332 10.32 -14.71 12.53
N LYS A 333 10.38 -15.72 13.40
CA LYS A 333 10.77 -17.08 13.01
C LYS A 333 9.89 -17.61 11.90
N ASP A 334 10.44 -18.48 11.06
CA ASP A 334 9.69 -19.22 10.06
C ASP A 334 8.63 -20.09 10.78
N PRO A 335 7.31 -19.90 10.53
CA PRO A 335 6.24 -20.54 11.29
C PRO A 335 6.00 -22.01 10.89
N VAL A 336 7.06 -22.78 10.61
CA VAL A 336 6.98 -24.20 10.21
C VAL A 336 6.25 -25.08 11.23
N ASP A 337 6.28 -24.69 12.51
CA ASP A 337 5.63 -25.41 13.61
C ASP A 337 4.14 -25.01 13.81
N LYS A 338 3.70 -23.91 13.20
CA LYS A 338 2.32 -23.44 13.36
C LYS A 338 1.34 -24.41 12.72
N LYS A 339 0.17 -24.52 13.36
CA LYS A 339 -0.97 -25.26 12.78
C LYS A 339 -1.45 -24.60 11.49
N GLU A 340 -1.49 -23.27 11.48
CA GLU A 340 -1.95 -22.46 10.36
C GLU A 340 -0.99 -21.30 10.12
N VAL A 341 -0.68 -21.06 8.85
CA VAL A 341 -0.03 -19.83 8.38
C VAL A 341 -1.13 -18.88 7.90
N VAL A 342 -1.16 -17.68 8.45
CA VAL A 342 -2.22 -16.69 8.21
C VAL A 342 -1.69 -15.56 7.33
N VAL A 343 -2.38 -15.30 6.22
CA VAL A 343 -2.01 -14.26 5.26
C VAL A 343 -3.12 -13.21 5.19
N ALA A 344 -2.80 -11.96 5.52
CA ALA A 344 -3.73 -10.84 5.34
C ALA A 344 -3.53 -10.21 3.96
N GLY A 345 -4.61 -10.05 3.20
CA GLY A 345 -4.59 -9.53 1.84
C GLY A 345 -5.29 -8.17 1.72
N PHE A 346 -4.67 -7.28 0.94
CA PHE A 346 -5.06 -5.89 0.76
C PHE A 346 -5.00 -5.48 -0.70
N THR A 347 -5.84 -4.52 -1.09
CA THR A 347 -5.82 -3.85 -2.41
C THR A 347 -6.45 -2.46 -2.31
N GLY A 348 -6.21 -1.56 -3.25
CA GLY A 348 -6.96 -0.30 -3.39
C GLY A 348 -6.99 0.60 -2.14
N ASN A 349 -5.91 1.34 -1.87
CA ASN A 349 -5.75 2.20 -0.70
C ASN A 349 -5.98 3.69 -1.02
N LYS A 350 -7.23 4.10 -1.29
CA LYS A 350 -7.56 5.52 -1.45
C LYS A 350 -7.23 6.31 -0.19
N ALA A 351 -6.53 7.44 -0.33
CA ALA A 351 -6.11 8.28 0.80
C ALA A 351 -7.25 8.84 1.67
N THR A 352 -8.50 8.72 1.24
CA THR A 352 -9.69 9.08 2.03
C THR A 352 -9.78 8.34 3.36
N VAL A 353 -9.23 7.14 3.47
CA VAL A 353 -9.25 6.37 4.73
C VAL A 353 -7.98 6.55 5.58
N PHE A 354 -6.99 7.28 5.08
CA PHE A 354 -5.74 7.52 5.82
C PHE A 354 -6.06 8.13 7.20
N PRO A 355 -5.50 7.59 8.31
CA PRO A 355 -4.37 6.67 8.39
C PRO A 355 -4.72 5.17 8.56
N ASN A 356 -5.89 4.73 8.09
CA ASN A 356 -6.34 3.33 8.15
C ASN A 356 -6.49 2.77 9.57
N SER A 357 -6.66 3.61 10.59
CA SER A 357 -6.55 3.22 12.01
C SER A 357 -7.35 1.96 12.38
N LYS A 358 -8.65 1.91 12.05
CA LYS A 358 -9.50 0.77 12.41
C LYS A 358 -9.07 -0.52 11.71
N LEU A 359 -8.69 -0.43 10.44
CA LEU A 359 -8.22 -1.59 9.67
C LEU A 359 -6.89 -2.11 10.22
N VAL A 360 -5.93 -1.22 10.47
CA VAL A 360 -4.60 -1.58 10.99
C VAL A 360 -4.69 -2.18 12.40
N GLU A 361 -5.55 -1.63 13.26
CA GLU A 361 -5.88 -2.18 14.58
C GLU A 361 -6.41 -3.61 14.46
N ASN A 362 -7.44 -3.81 13.62
CA ASN A 362 -8.06 -5.13 13.43
C ASN A 362 -7.07 -6.17 12.89
N VAL A 363 -6.22 -5.79 11.93
CA VAL A 363 -5.16 -6.68 11.42
C VAL A 363 -4.14 -6.99 12.52
N GLY A 364 -3.82 -6.02 13.38
CA GLY A 364 -2.97 -6.21 14.55
C GLY A 364 -3.53 -7.27 15.51
N ILE A 365 -4.85 -7.24 15.76
CA ILE A 365 -5.57 -8.24 16.58
C ILE A 365 -5.59 -9.62 15.92
N VAL A 366 -5.87 -9.69 14.61
CA VAL A 366 -5.83 -10.96 13.84
C VAL A 366 -4.43 -11.57 13.85
N ASN A 367 -3.39 -10.73 13.92
CA ASN A 367 -1.98 -11.11 13.98
C ASN A 367 -1.56 -12.09 12.86
N PRO A 368 -1.66 -11.69 11.59
CA PRO A 368 -1.24 -12.54 10.47
C PRO A 368 0.27 -12.79 10.49
N ASP A 369 0.69 -13.86 9.83
CA ASP A 369 2.10 -14.21 9.61
C ASP A 369 2.69 -13.48 8.41
N VAL A 370 1.90 -13.24 7.36
CA VAL A 370 2.32 -12.55 6.12
C VAL A 370 1.32 -11.46 5.76
N LEU A 371 1.83 -10.33 5.28
CA LEU A 371 1.04 -9.25 4.69
C LEU A 371 1.18 -9.30 3.16
N PHE A 372 0.06 -9.28 2.45
CA PHE A 372 0.02 -9.26 0.98
C PHE A 372 -0.74 -8.02 0.49
N PHE A 373 -0.04 -7.12 -0.19
CA PHE A 373 -0.63 -5.97 -0.87
C PHE A 373 -0.59 -6.22 -2.37
N SER A 374 -1.76 -6.48 -2.96
CA SER A 374 -1.88 -6.87 -4.37
C SER A 374 -1.68 -5.74 -5.37
N GLY A 375 -1.82 -4.48 -4.97
CA GLY A 375 -1.82 -3.35 -5.90
C GLY A 375 -2.48 -2.11 -5.30
N ASP A 376 -2.31 -0.98 -5.98
CA ASP A 376 -2.96 0.30 -5.65
C ASP A 376 -2.66 0.76 -4.22
N GLN A 377 -1.38 0.74 -3.82
CA GLN A 377 -1.01 1.28 -2.51
C GLN A 377 -1.25 2.80 -2.46
N ILE A 378 -1.28 3.46 -3.62
CA ILE A 378 -1.61 4.88 -3.79
C ILE A 378 -2.58 5.12 -4.95
N TYR A 379 -3.15 6.33 -4.98
CA TYR A 379 -3.88 6.87 -6.15
C TYR A 379 -3.32 8.24 -6.54
N GLU A 380 -3.57 8.68 -7.77
CA GLU A 380 -3.01 9.92 -8.32
C GLU A 380 -3.49 11.16 -7.56
N ASP A 381 -4.73 11.13 -7.07
CA ASP A 381 -5.46 12.24 -6.44
C ASP A 381 -5.13 12.47 -4.95
N VAL A 382 -4.19 11.71 -4.37
CA VAL A 382 -3.81 11.77 -2.95
C VAL A 382 -3.57 13.22 -2.48
N GLY A 383 -4.44 13.68 -1.57
CA GLY A 383 -4.40 15.01 -0.96
C GLY A 383 -4.85 16.17 -1.87
N GLY A 384 -5.32 15.91 -3.09
CA GLY A 384 -5.81 16.94 -4.01
C GLY A 384 -4.72 17.75 -4.73
N TYR A 385 -3.44 17.37 -4.60
CA TYR A 385 -2.31 18.10 -5.20
C TYR A 385 -1.94 17.64 -6.62
N GLY A 386 -2.54 16.55 -7.12
CA GLY A 386 -2.31 16.03 -8.46
C GLY A 386 -1.01 15.23 -8.62
N ILE A 387 -0.55 15.11 -9.86
CA ILE A 387 0.64 14.36 -10.26
C ILE A 387 1.62 15.21 -11.06
N HIS A 388 2.90 14.84 -10.98
CA HIS A 388 3.93 15.27 -11.91
C HIS A 388 4.35 14.07 -12.76
N ARG A 389 4.41 14.25 -14.08
CA ARG A 389 4.91 13.22 -15.01
C ARG A 389 6.35 13.45 -15.47
N SER A 390 6.83 14.68 -15.37
CA SER A 390 8.16 15.10 -15.76
C SER A 390 8.61 16.34 -14.96
N PRO A 391 9.93 16.57 -14.81
CA PRO A 391 11.01 15.61 -15.05
C PRO A 391 10.93 14.43 -14.07
N VAL A 392 11.73 13.37 -14.30
CA VAL A 392 11.70 12.11 -13.54
C VAL A 392 11.84 12.36 -12.02
N ASP A 393 12.81 13.17 -11.61
CA ASP A 393 13.06 13.45 -10.18
C ASP A 393 11.83 14.06 -9.49
N LEU A 394 11.13 14.99 -10.15
CA LEU A 394 9.93 15.62 -9.60
C LEU A 394 8.76 14.64 -9.56
N ALA A 395 8.60 13.81 -10.61
CA ALA A 395 7.59 12.76 -10.64
C ALA A 395 7.79 11.76 -9.50
N VAL A 396 9.05 11.36 -9.24
CA VAL A 396 9.38 10.45 -8.15
C VAL A 396 9.17 11.10 -6.78
N LEU A 397 9.54 12.37 -6.57
CA LEU A 397 9.22 13.06 -5.31
C LEU A 397 7.71 13.13 -5.04
N ASN A 398 6.92 13.41 -6.08
CA ASN A 398 5.45 13.41 -6.02
C ASN A 398 4.88 12.03 -5.68
N TYR A 399 5.45 10.95 -6.23
CA TYR A 399 5.08 9.57 -5.87
C TYR A 399 5.49 9.22 -4.44
N LEU A 400 6.72 9.54 -4.03
CA LEU A 400 7.27 9.20 -2.72
C LEU A 400 6.41 9.74 -1.59
N ARG A 401 5.94 10.99 -1.67
CA ARG A 401 5.00 11.53 -0.68
C ARG A 401 3.75 10.67 -0.50
N LYS A 402 3.23 10.10 -1.59
CA LYS A 402 1.99 9.30 -1.58
C LYS A 402 2.25 7.93 -0.96
N ILE A 403 3.30 7.24 -1.39
CA ILE A 403 3.64 5.91 -0.86
C ILE A 403 4.07 6.00 0.61
N TYR A 404 4.58 7.15 1.06
CA TYR A 404 4.88 7.39 2.47
C TYR A 404 3.64 7.42 3.37
N LEU A 405 2.46 7.85 2.88
CA LEU A 405 1.22 7.77 3.64
C LEU A 405 0.80 6.31 3.85
N TRP A 406 0.89 5.49 2.81
CA TRP A 406 0.67 4.04 2.93
C TRP A 406 1.67 3.42 3.92
N GLY A 407 2.97 3.72 3.75
CA GLY A 407 4.01 3.23 4.63
C GLY A 407 3.79 3.65 6.09
N TRP A 408 3.37 4.89 6.35
CA TRP A 408 3.07 5.35 7.70
C TRP A 408 1.85 4.65 8.31
N ALA A 409 0.81 4.36 7.53
CA ALA A 409 -0.34 3.62 8.01
C ALA A 409 0.02 2.19 8.46
N PHE A 410 0.88 1.50 7.70
CA PHE A 410 1.17 0.07 7.92
C PHE A 410 2.53 -0.23 8.58
N ARG A 411 3.39 0.76 8.83
CA ARG A 411 4.78 0.57 9.31
C ARG A 411 4.91 -0.33 10.53
N ASP A 412 3.96 -0.27 11.45
CA ASP A 412 4.02 -1.05 12.69
C ASP A 412 3.68 -2.53 12.47
N LEU A 413 2.89 -2.85 11.45
CA LEU A 413 2.65 -4.23 11.01
C LEU A 413 3.80 -4.75 10.13
N MET A 414 4.38 -3.90 9.27
CA MET A 414 5.44 -4.30 8.33
C MET A 414 6.81 -4.51 8.99
N ARG A 415 7.06 -3.88 10.15
CA ARG A 415 8.34 -4.01 10.87
C ARG A 415 8.59 -5.40 11.46
N ASP A 416 7.58 -6.26 11.52
CA ASP A 416 7.74 -7.60 12.09
C ASP A 416 7.16 -8.76 11.27
N ARG A 417 6.36 -8.48 10.23
CA ARG A 417 5.79 -9.50 9.35
C ARG A 417 6.39 -9.43 7.95
N PRO A 418 6.76 -10.57 7.34
CA PRO A 418 7.04 -10.63 5.92
C PRO A 418 5.94 -9.94 5.11
N THR A 419 6.34 -9.08 4.20
CA THR A 419 5.42 -8.26 3.39
C THR A 419 5.68 -8.50 1.91
N LEU A 420 4.66 -8.92 1.17
CA LEU A 420 4.68 -9.02 -0.28
C LEU A 420 3.79 -7.92 -0.85
N ALA A 421 4.40 -6.89 -1.42
CA ALA A 421 3.69 -5.78 -2.08
C ALA A 421 3.95 -5.81 -3.58
N LEU A 422 2.90 -5.65 -4.40
CA LEU A 422 2.97 -5.60 -5.86
C LEU A 422 2.46 -4.22 -6.32
N PRO A 423 3.14 -3.56 -7.27
CA PRO A 423 2.60 -2.37 -7.92
C PRO A 423 1.50 -2.72 -8.92
N ASP A 424 0.49 -1.85 -9.03
CA ASP A 424 -0.54 -1.89 -10.06
C ASP A 424 -0.64 -0.53 -10.83
N ASP A 425 -1.68 -0.34 -11.63
CA ASP A 425 -1.88 0.82 -12.51
C ASP A 425 -1.79 2.19 -11.84
N HIS A 426 -2.44 2.36 -10.68
CA HIS A 426 -2.47 3.65 -9.99
C HIS A 426 -1.11 4.01 -9.36
N ASP A 427 -0.30 3.02 -9.00
CA ASP A 427 1.06 3.24 -8.49
C ASP A 427 1.98 3.82 -9.57
N VAL A 428 1.71 3.51 -10.85
CA VAL A 428 2.45 4.02 -12.01
C VAL A 428 1.73 5.16 -12.75
N TYR A 429 0.68 5.72 -12.14
CA TYR A 429 -0.10 6.86 -12.65
C TYR A 429 -0.80 6.60 -13.99
N GLN A 430 -1.40 5.44 -14.21
CA GLN A 430 -2.12 5.16 -15.47
C GLN A 430 -3.62 4.92 -15.31
N GLY A 431 -4.11 4.59 -14.11
CA GLY A 431 -5.52 4.25 -13.85
C GLY A 431 -6.00 2.93 -14.47
N ASN A 432 -5.35 2.47 -15.54
CA ASN A 432 -5.35 1.09 -16.06
C ASN A 432 -3.97 0.82 -16.67
N ILE A 433 -3.45 -0.41 -16.55
CA ILE A 433 -2.15 -0.76 -17.12
C ILE A 433 -2.19 -2.07 -17.90
N TRP A 434 -1.78 -1.97 -19.16
CA TRP A 434 -1.41 -3.09 -19.99
C TRP A 434 0.06 -2.95 -20.32
N GLY A 435 0.94 -3.56 -19.52
CA GLY A 435 2.37 -3.24 -19.54
C GLY A 435 3.08 -3.54 -20.85
N ALA A 436 2.52 -4.43 -21.70
CA ALA A 436 3.02 -4.78 -23.03
C ALA A 436 4.56 -4.92 -23.08
N ALA A 437 5.11 -5.66 -22.10
CA ALA A 437 6.54 -5.91 -21.93
C ALA A 437 7.40 -4.64 -21.82
N GLY A 438 6.88 -3.58 -21.20
CA GLY A 438 7.67 -2.41 -20.81
C GLY A 438 7.80 -1.32 -21.87
N ARG A 439 7.20 -1.48 -23.05
CA ARG A 439 7.34 -0.50 -24.14
C ARG A 439 6.84 0.90 -23.75
N ASP A 440 7.27 1.92 -24.48
CA ASP A 440 6.67 3.25 -24.40
C ASP A 440 5.32 3.28 -25.11
N CYS A 441 4.34 3.94 -24.51
CA CYS A 441 3.00 4.15 -25.07
C CYS A 441 2.76 5.59 -25.55
N GLY A 442 3.77 6.47 -25.51
CA GLY A 442 3.65 7.87 -25.93
C GLY A 442 2.89 8.74 -24.94
N GLY A 443 2.95 8.38 -23.66
CA GLY A 443 2.25 9.05 -22.56
C GLY A 443 0.80 8.57 -22.35
N ILE A 444 0.10 9.20 -21.41
CA ILE A 444 -1.18 8.70 -20.89
C ILE A 444 -2.27 8.55 -21.95
N LYS A 445 -2.20 9.27 -23.08
CA LYS A 445 -3.18 9.12 -24.18
C LYS A 445 -3.04 7.78 -24.92
N GLY A 446 -1.87 7.15 -24.91
CA GLY A 446 -1.64 5.89 -25.63
C GLY A 446 -1.55 4.66 -24.72
N HIS A 447 -1.76 4.79 -23.40
CA HIS A 447 -1.61 3.67 -22.45
C HIS A 447 -2.46 2.44 -22.80
N ALA A 448 -3.67 2.64 -23.36
CA ALA A 448 -4.56 1.54 -23.75
C ALA A 448 -4.06 0.76 -24.97
N LYS A 449 -3.11 1.28 -25.76
CA LYS A 449 -2.37 0.51 -26.78
C LYS A 449 -1.40 -0.49 -26.15
N GLY A 450 -1.09 -0.31 -24.87
CA GLY A 450 -0.13 -1.05 -24.07
C GLY A 450 1.21 -0.31 -23.94
N GLY A 451 1.86 -0.46 -22.78
CA GLY A 451 3.12 0.16 -22.40
C GLY A 451 3.02 0.99 -21.11
N PHE A 452 4.11 1.66 -20.76
CA PHE A 452 4.20 2.59 -19.64
C PHE A 452 4.31 4.04 -20.14
N ALA A 453 3.40 4.89 -19.66
CA ALA A 453 3.30 6.32 -19.96
C ALA A 453 4.33 7.17 -19.22
N MET A 454 4.88 6.64 -18.14
CA MET A 454 5.93 7.28 -17.36
C MET A 454 7.31 6.84 -17.87
N HIS A 455 8.32 7.65 -17.59
CA HIS A 455 9.72 7.29 -17.87
C HIS A 455 10.11 5.99 -17.13
N GLU A 456 10.96 5.16 -17.74
CA GLU A 456 11.38 3.86 -17.20
C GLU A 456 12.03 3.97 -15.82
N ASP A 457 12.80 5.03 -15.58
CA ASP A 457 13.39 5.30 -14.26
C ASP A 457 12.34 5.57 -13.18
N PHE A 458 11.24 6.24 -13.52
CA PHE A 458 10.11 6.40 -12.60
C PHE A 458 9.47 5.04 -12.30
N VAL A 459 9.22 4.23 -13.35
CA VAL A 459 8.63 2.88 -13.19
C VAL A 459 9.53 2.00 -12.32
N ASN A 460 10.83 2.02 -12.56
CA ASN A 460 11.82 1.29 -11.77
C ASN A 460 11.91 1.82 -10.32
N ALA A 461 11.75 3.13 -10.09
CA ALA A 461 11.71 3.68 -8.74
C ALA A 461 10.46 3.20 -7.98
N VAL A 462 9.28 3.24 -8.60
CA VAL A 462 8.03 2.68 -8.05
C VAL A 462 8.23 1.21 -7.69
N GLN A 463 8.72 0.40 -8.65
CA GLN A 463 8.97 -1.03 -8.44
C GLN A 463 9.95 -1.28 -7.28
N ARG A 464 11.08 -0.55 -7.21
CA ARG A 464 12.03 -0.69 -6.09
C ARG A 464 11.41 -0.38 -4.73
N THR A 465 10.57 0.65 -4.62
CA THR A 465 9.91 1.00 -3.34
C THR A 465 9.00 -0.11 -2.81
N GLN A 466 8.48 -0.97 -3.69
CA GLN A 466 7.49 -1.98 -3.33
C GLN A 466 8.02 -3.42 -3.37
N THR A 467 9.05 -3.72 -4.18
CA THR A 467 9.46 -5.11 -4.44
C THR A 467 10.94 -5.41 -4.16
N ALA A 468 11.78 -4.41 -3.85
CA ALA A 468 13.21 -4.66 -3.69
C ALA A 468 13.55 -5.68 -2.59
N HIS A 469 12.71 -5.81 -1.55
CA HIS A 469 12.85 -6.79 -0.47
C HIS A 469 12.29 -8.18 -0.79
N HIS A 470 11.61 -8.39 -1.92
CA HIS A 470 11.15 -9.72 -2.35
C HIS A 470 12.33 -10.65 -2.60
N PRO A 471 12.15 -11.99 -2.63
CA PRO A 471 13.16 -12.92 -3.13
C PRO A 471 13.66 -12.56 -4.54
N ALA A 472 14.76 -13.18 -4.96
CA ALA A 472 15.26 -12.94 -6.32
C ALA A 472 14.22 -13.38 -7.37
N PRO A 473 14.05 -12.64 -8.48
CA PRO A 473 13.14 -13.05 -9.55
C PRO A 473 13.57 -14.40 -10.14
N PHE A 474 12.60 -15.17 -10.64
CA PHE A 474 12.87 -16.47 -11.27
C PHE A 474 13.77 -16.33 -12.51
N ASP A 475 13.50 -15.31 -13.32
CA ASP A 475 14.37 -14.88 -14.42
C ASP A 475 14.47 -13.35 -14.36
N PRO A 476 15.61 -12.79 -13.94
CA PRO A 476 15.78 -11.37 -13.65
C PRO A 476 15.96 -10.49 -14.90
N THR A 477 15.88 -11.06 -16.11
CA THR A 477 16.06 -10.32 -17.36
C THR A 477 15.05 -9.16 -17.44
N PRO A 478 15.48 -7.89 -17.57
CA PRO A 478 14.56 -6.77 -17.74
C PRO A 478 13.67 -6.95 -18.97
N VAL A 479 12.52 -6.28 -18.96
CA VAL A 479 11.72 -6.10 -20.19
C VAL A 479 12.23 -4.89 -20.98
N GLU A 480 11.49 -4.43 -21.99
CA GLU A 480 11.91 -3.27 -22.78
C GLU A 480 12.19 -2.03 -21.92
N ARG A 481 13.03 -1.12 -22.45
CA ARG A 481 13.48 0.11 -21.76
C ARG A 481 14.21 -0.14 -20.43
N GLY A 482 14.70 -1.35 -20.19
CA GLY A 482 15.44 -1.68 -18.96
C GLY A 482 14.54 -1.69 -17.71
N ILE A 483 13.22 -1.85 -17.88
CA ILE A 483 12.30 -1.99 -16.76
C ILE A 483 12.50 -3.37 -16.13
N GLY A 484 12.81 -3.40 -14.83
CA GLY A 484 13.05 -4.65 -14.10
C GLY A 484 11.80 -5.52 -13.97
N VAL A 485 12.00 -6.76 -13.49
CA VAL A 485 10.96 -7.74 -13.15
C VAL A 485 11.14 -8.22 -11.71
N TYR A 486 10.07 -8.72 -11.10
CA TYR A 486 10.05 -9.26 -9.74
C TYR A 486 9.30 -10.59 -9.59
N TYR A 487 8.70 -11.14 -10.65
CA TYR A 487 8.03 -12.44 -10.57
C TYR A 487 8.99 -13.56 -10.12
N GLY A 488 8.52 -14.43 -9.23
CA GLY A 488 9.32 -15.46 -8.59
C GLY A 488 8.58 -16.08 -7.41
N ASP A 489 9.29 -16.76 -6.51
CA ASP A 489 8.67 -17.44 -5.38
C ASP A 489 9.26 -17.06 -4.02
N MET A 490 8.42 -17.16 -3.00
CA MET A 490 8.81 -17.17 -1.59
C MET A 490 8.31 -18.47 -0.95
N ILE A 491 9.14 -19.10 -0.12
CA ILE A 491 8.71 -20.16 0.80
C ILE A 491 8.79 -19.61 2.23
N TYR A 492 7.66 -19.69 2.96
CA TYR A 492 7.55 -19.31 4.37
C TYR A 492 6.45 -20.15 5.04
N GLY A 493 6.72 -20.76 6.19
CA GLY A 493 5.80 -21.63 6.92
C GLY A 493 5.42 -22.90 6.16
N ARG A 494 6.33 -23.41 5.31
CA ARG A 494 6.07 -24.47 4.33
C ARG A 494 4.95 -24.16 3.34
N ILE A 495 4.64 -22.87 3.13
CA ILE A 495 3.74 -22.41 2.06
C ILE A 495 4.59 -21.80 0.95
N GLY A 496 4.37 -22.25 -0.28
CA GLY A 496 4.97 -21.68 -1.47
C GLY A 496 4.08 -20.57 -2.02
N PHE A 497 4.64 -19.37 -2.16
CA PHE A 497 3.98 -18.19 -2.71
C PHE A 497 4.56 -17.88 -4.08
N ALA A 498 3.79 -18.10 -5.15
CA ALA A 498 4.14 -17.62 -6.48
C ALA A 498 3.72 -16.16 -6.61
N ILE A 499 4.69 -15.27 -6.86
CA ILE A 499 4.50 -13.83 -7.01
C ILE A 499 4.46 -13.51 -8.50
N LEU A 500 3.36 -12.93 -8.97
CA LEU A 500 3.12 -12.64 -10.39
C LEU A 500 3.22 -11.15 -10.73
N GLU A 501 3.49 -10.89 -12.01
CA GLU A 501 3.46 -9.60 -12.68
C GLU A 501 2.39 -9.64 -13.77
N ASP A 502 1.14 -9.80 -13.38
CA ASP A 502 0.04 -10.07 -14.32
C ASP A 502 -0.27 -8.88 -15.25
N ARG A 503 0.10 -7.67 -14.83
CA ARG A 503 0.03 -6.43 -15.60
C ARG A 503 1.19 -6.23 -16.58
N LYS A 504 2.41 -6.69 -16.24
CA LYS A 504 3.66 -6.29 -16.91
C LYS A 504 3.71 -6.68 -18.38
N PHE A 505 3.20 -7.86 -18.70
CA PHE A 505 3.26 -8.44 -20.05
C PHE A 505 1.94 -8.31 -20.82
N LYS A 506 0.88 -7.87 -20.13
CA LYS A 506 -0.47 -7.84 -20.68
C LYS A 506 -0.57 -6.93 -21.90
N SER A 507 -1.23 -7.42 -22.95
CA SER A 507 -1.53 -6.67 -24.17
C SER A 507 -2.56 -5.58 -23.93
N GLY A 508 -2.38 -4.40 -24.53
CA GLY A 508 -3.40 -3.35 -24.52
C GLY A 508 -4.52 -3.61 -25.55
N PRO A 509 -5.79 -3.28 -25.26
CA PRO A 509 -6.90 -3.54 -26.17
C PRO A 509 -6.96 -2.57 -27.37
N GLU A 510 -6.45 -1.33 -27.21
CA GLU A 510 -6.59 -0.27 -28.20
C GLU A 510 -5.88 -0.60 -29.52
N GLY A 511 -6.63 -0.57 -30.63
CA GLY A 511 -6.13 -0.85 -31.97
C GLY A 511 -5.89 -2.34 -32.25
N LYS A 512 -6.23 -3.23 -31.30
CA LYS A 512 -6.12 -4.68 -31.48
C LYS A 512 -7.50 -5.35 -31.54
N VAL A 513 -8.38 -4.97 -30.62
CA VAL A 513 -9.68 -5.64 -30.44
C VAL A 513 -10.86 -4.70 -30.33
N ASN A 514 -10.65 -3.42 -29.97
CA ASN A 514 -11.75 -2.47 -29.85
C ASN A 514 -12.13 -1.85 -31.21
N ASP A 515 -13.40 -1.94 -31.57
CA ASP A 515 -14.01 -1.24 -32.71
C ASP A 515 -15.09 -0.24 -32.27
N TRP A 516 -15.44 -0.24 -30.97
CA TRP A 516 -16.42 0.66 -30.38
C TRP A 516 -15.84 2.02 -29.99
N LYS A 517 -16.73 3.00 -29.81
CA LYS A 517 -16.39 4.35 -29.37
C LYS A 517 -16.21 4.43 -27.85
N GLY A 518 -15.29 5.29 -27.42
CA GLY A 518 -15.06 5.58 -26.00
C GLY A 518 -13.89 4.79 -25.44
N ARG A 519 -14.06 4.23 -24.23
CA ARG A 519 -13.03 3.48 -23.52
C ARG A 519 -12.71 2.16 -24.24
N PRO A 520 -11.46 1.92 -24.70
CA PRO A 520 -11.08 0.69 -25.43
C PRO A 520 -11.23 -0.61 -24.64
N ASP A 521 -11.36 -0.53 -23.32
CA ASP A 521 -11.43 -1.65 -22.40
C ASP A 521 -12.84 -1.95 -21.89
N HIS A 522 -13.77 -1.01 -22.02
CA HIS A 522 -15.16 -1.19 -21.58
C HIS A 522 -16.06 -1.56 -22.76
N VAL A 523 -16.50 -2.81 -22.81
CA VAL A 523 -17.53 -3.26 -23.72
C VAL A 523 -18.90 -3.04 -23.08
N LYS A 524 -19.80 -2.33 -23.79
CA LYS A 524 -21.14 -1.99 -23.29
C LYS A 524 -22.28 -2.71 -24.01
N ASP A 525 -22.06 -3.14 -25.25
CA ASP A 525 -23.08 -3.81 -26.04
C ASP A 525 -23.32 -5.23 -25.48
N PRO A 526 -24.51 -5.53 -24.91
CA PRO A 526 -24.79 -6.86 -24.37
C PRO A 526 -24.80 -7.98 -25.43
N ASN A 527 -24.84 -7.63 -26.72
CA ASN A 527 -24.86 -8.60 -27.83
C ASN A 527 -23.48 -8.81 -28.48
N PHE A 528 -22.41 -8.22 -27.94
CA PHE A 528 -21.07 -8.41 -28.51
C PHE A 528 -20.65 -9.88 -28.42
N ASP A 529 -19.88 -10.35 -29.41
CA ASP A 529 -19.29 -11.69 -29.39
C ASP A 529 -18.00 -11.67 -28.55
N PRO A 530 -17.93 -12.39 -27.41
CA PRO A 530 -16.71 -12.48 -26.60
C PRO A 530 -15.49 -13.05 -27.35
N ALA A 531 -15.69 -13.88 -28.37
CA ALA A 531 -14.58 -14.42 -29.16
C ALA A 531 -13.91 -13.33 -30.01
N SER A 532 -14.62 -12.25 -30.35
CA SER A 532 -14.07 -11.14 -31.14
C SER A 532 -12.89 -10.42 -30.48
N VAL A 533 -12.77 -10.53 -29.15
CA VAL A 533 -11.67 -9.94 -28.37
C VAL A 533 -10.56 -10.92 -28.01
N ASP A 534 -10.73 -12.23 -28.24
CA ASP A 534 -9.68 -13.25 -28.00
C ASP A 534 -8.92 -13.58 -29.28
N LYS A 535 -8.00 -12.70 -29.68
CA LYS A 535 -7.22 -12.83 -30.92
C LYS A 535 -5.85 -13.46 -30.69
N GLU A 536 -5.34 -14.11 -31.72
CA GLU A 536 -3.97 -14.64 -31.74
C GLU A 536 -2.93 -13.53 -31.47
N GLY A 537 -1.85 -13.89 -30.77
CA GLY A 537 -0.78 -12.95 -30.41
C GLY A 537 -1.08 -12.04 -29.21
N LEU A 538 -2.28 -12.09 -28.63
CA LEU A 538 -2.57 -11.39 -27.38
C LEU A 538 -1.96 -12.13 -26.18
N VAL A 539 -1.38 -11.35 -25.28
CA VAL A 539 -0.60 -11.83 -24.14
C VAL A 539 -1.23 -11.39 -22.82
N LEU A 540 -1.29 -12.30 -21.85
CA LEU A 540 -1.58 -12.01 -20.44
C LEU A 540 -0.29 -12.03 -19.62
N LEU A 541 0.17 -13.21 -19.19
CA LEU A 541 1.38 -13.35 -18.36
C LEU A 541 2.70 -13.38 -19.16
N GLY A 542 2.64 -13.80 -20.43
CA GLY A 542 3.82 -14.05 -21.27
C GLY A 542 4.55 -15.36 -20.93
N ASP A 543 5.35 -15.84 -21.87
CA ASP A 543 5.98 -17.18 -21.81
C ASP A 543 6.93 -17.34 -20.63
N ARG A 544 7.61 -16.26 -20.23
CA ARG A 544 8.56 -16.26 -19.11
C ARG A 544 7.87 -16.57 -17.78
N GLN A 545 6.70 -15.96 -17.53
CA GLN A 545 5.91 -16.25 -16.34
C GLN A 545 5.20 -17.60 -16.44
N LEU A 546 4.75 -18.03 -17.62
CA LEU A 546 4.19 -19.39 -17.80
C LEU A 546 5.24 -20.48 -17.54
N LYS A 547 6.49 -20.26 -17.96
CA LYS A 547 7.63 -21.13 -17.63
C LYS A 547 7.90 -21.18 -16.12
N PHE A 548 7.86 -20.02 -15.45
CA PHE A 548 7.94 -19.96 -13.99
C PHE A 548 6.79 -20.75 -13.33
N LEU A 549 5.54 -20.52 -13.73
CA LEU A 549 4.39 -21.22 -13.16
C LEU A 549 4.46 -22.74 -13.36
N ARG A 550 4.95 -23.21 -14.52
CA ARG A 550 5.17 -24.63 -14.79
C ARG A 550 6.23 -25.23 -13.87
N HIS A 551 7.34 -24.52 -13.67
CA HIS A 551 8.37 -24.91 -12.71
C HIS A 551 7.82 -24.94 -11.28
N PHE A 552 7.18 -23.86 -10.85
CA PHE A 552 6.57 -23.72 -9.54
C PHE A 552 5.50 -24.79 -9.29
N ALA A 553 4.71 -25.18 -10.28
CA ALA A 553 3.72 -26.26 -10.15
C ALA A 553 4.37 -27.60 -9.80
N GLY A 554 5.50 -27.92 -10.46
CA GLY A 554 6.26 -29.16 -10.27
C GLY A 554 7.14 -29.20 -9.02
N ASP A 555 7.69 -28.06 -8.58
CA ASP A 555 8.62 -27.99 -7.44
C ASP A 555 7.88 -27.91 -6.10
N TRP A 556 8.04 -28.94 -5.27
CA TRP A 556 7.43 -29.04 -3.94
C TRP A 556 8.46 -29.01 -2.81
N LYS A 557 9.71 -28.63 -3.10
CA LYS A 557 10.75 -28.49 -2.09
C LYS A 557 10.36 -27.41 -1.07
N GLY A 558 10.55 -27.71 0.21
CA GLY A 558 10.20 -26.86 1.34
C GLY A 558 8.71 -26.54 1.49
N THR A 559 7.81 -27.17 0.72
CA THR A 559 6.43 -26.72 0.55
C THR A 559 5.41 -27.84 0.73
N ASP A 560 4.31 -27.54 1.41
CA ASP A 560 3.15 -28.42 1.65
C ASP A 560 1.84 -27.90 1.04
N LEU A 561 1.77 -26.59 0.75
CA LEU A 561 0.64 -25.91 0.12
C LEU A 561 1.16 -24.76 -0.75
N LYS A 562 0.42 -24.42 -1.81
CA LYS A 562 0.82 -23.38 -2.76
C LYS A 562 -0.27 -22.34 -2.97
N VAL A 563 0.16 -21.08 -3.07
CA VAL A 563 -0.69 -19.94 -3.40
C VAL A 563 -0.02 -19.09 -4.48
N ALA A 564 -0.78 -18.59 -5.43
CA ALA A 564 -0.37 -17.57 -6.39
C ALA A 564 -0.92 -16.21 -5.96
N LEU A 565 -0.09 -15.19 -6.05
CA LEU A 565 -0.36 -13.81 -5.68
C LEU A 565 -0.28 -12.94 -6.95
N SER A 566 -1.33 -12.19 -7.24
CA SER A 566 -1.35 -11.31 -8.41
C SER A 566 -2.15 -10.04 -8.12
N GLN A 567 -2.03 -9.06 -9.01
CA GLN A 567 -2.77 -7.80 -8.90
C GLN A 567 -4.27 -8.05 -9.00
N THR A 568 -4.72 -8.80 -10.01
CA THR A 568 -6.15 -9.05 -10.26
C THR A 568 -6.48 -10.52 -10.56
N ILE A 569 -7.73 -10.91 -10.32
CA ILE A 569 -8.24 -12.27 -10.52
C ILE A 569 -8.44 -12.64 -11.99
N PHE A 570 -8.30 -13.92 -12.34
CA PHE A 570 -8.38 -14.43 -13.72
C PHE A 570 -9.82 -14.61 -14.23
N CYS A 571 -10.64 -13.57 -14.09
CA CYS A 571 -12.02 -13.48 -14.59
C CYS A 571 -12.52 -12.03 -14.61
N ASN A 572 -13.63 -11.79 -15.30
CA ASN A 572 -14.31 -10.49 -15.35
C ASN A 572 -15.63 -10.54 -14.55
N LEU A 573 -15.60 -10.39 -13.23
CA LEU A 573 -16.84 -10.45 -12.42
C LEU A 573 -17.62 -9.15 -12.38
N ALA A 574 -16.99 -7.98 -12.46
CA ALA A 574 -17.72 -6.74 -12.29
C ALA A 574 -18.56 -6.42 -13.54
N ASN A 575 -19.88 -6.37 -13.40
CA ASN A 575 -20.80 -5.98 -14.48
C ASN A 575 -21.54 -4.66 -14.21
N TYR A 576 -21.36 -4.08 -13.03
CA TYR A 576 -21.72 -2.69 -12.74
C TYR A 576 -20.55 -1.95 -12.10
N HIS A 577 -20.29 -0.74 -12.58
CA HIS A 577 -19.07 0.00 -12.26
C HIS A 577 -19.34 1.45 -11.86
N GLY A 578 -18.49 1.98 -10.98
CA GLY A 578 -18.41 3.39 -10.65
C GLY A 578 -19.66 3.97 -9.97
N GLY A 579 -19.70 5.31 -9.96
CA GLY A 579 -20.86 6.06 -9.47
C GLY A 579 -22.10 5.80 -10.32
N GLY A 580 -23.26 5.59 -9.68
CA GLY A 580 -24.50 5.24 -10.36
C GLY A 580 -24.57 3.79 -10.86
N GLN A 581 -23.52 2.97 -10.63
CA GLN A 581 -23.49 1.55 -11.01
C GLN A 581 -23.82 1.36 -12.49
N GLN A 582 -22.97 1.87 -13.37
CA GLN A 582 -23.14 1.78 -14.81
C GLN A 582 -22.90 0.36 -15.30
N TYR A 583 -23.81 -0.16 -16.13
CA TYR A 583 -23.66 -1.51 -16.69
C TYR A 583 -22.53 -1.56 -17.72
N ILE A 584 -21.67 -2.56 -17.58
CA ILE A 584 -20.58 -2.89 -18.48
C ILE A 584 -20.62 -4.40 -18.66
N VAL A 585 -20.75 -4.89 -19.90
CA VAL A 585 -20.82 -6.33 -20.13
C VAL A 585 -19.45 -6.95 -19.93
N ALA A 586 -18.39 -6.34 -20.49
CA ALA A 586 -17.02 -6.82 -20.36
C ALA A 586 -16.00 -5.73 -20.05
N ASP A 587 -15.09 -6.02 -19.11
CA ASP A 587 -13.95 -5.19 -18.72
C ASP A 587 -12.65 -5.91 -19.12
N LEU A 588 -11.99 -5.39 -20.17
CA LEU A 588 -10.73 -5.93 -20.68
C LEU A 588 -9.51 -5.55 -19.81
N ASP A 589 -9.69 -4.70 -18.80
CA ASP A 589 -8.67 -4.49 -17.79
C ASP A 589 -8.58 -5.69 -16.82
N SER A 590 -9.68 -6.40 -16.57
CA SER A 590 -9.67 -7.62 -15.76
C SER A 590 -8.79 -8.70 -16.39
N ASN A 591 -8.25 -9.63 -15.60
CA ASN A 591 -7.55 -10.80 -16.15
C ASN A 591 -8.50 -11.92 -16.61
N GLY A 592 -9.79 -11.61 -16.83
CA GLY A 592 -10.64 -12.43 -17.68
C GLY A 592 -10.24 -12.37 -19.15
N TRP A 593 -9.49 -11.34 -19.56
CA TRP A 593 -9.01 -11.11 -20.92
C TRP A 593 -7.47 -10.96 -20.96
N PRO A 594 -6.80 -11.41 -22.04
CA PRO A 594 -7.31 -12.26 -23.12
C PRO A 594 -7.66 -13.68 -22.64
N GLN A 595 -8.77 -14.25 -23.12
CA GLN A 595 -9.28 -15.55 -22.62
C GLN A 595 -8.26 -16.69 -22.83
N ALA A 596 -7.61 -16.77 -23.99
CA ALA A 596 -6.56 -17.78 -24.23
C ALA A 596 -5.34 -17.61 -23.30
N GLY A 597 -4.98 -16.36 -22.97
CA GLY A 597 -3.94 -16.04 -21.99
C GLY A 597 -4.31 -16.49 -20.58
N ARG A 598 -5.55 -16.19 -20.16
CA ARG A 598 -6.14 -16.60 -18.88
C ARG A 598 -6.19 -18.12 -18.74
N ASN A 599 -6.65 -18.83 -19.76
CA ASN A 599 -6.75 -20.29 -19.74
C ASN A 599 -5.39 -20.97 -19.59
N ARG A 600 -4.34 -20.46 -20.26
CA ARG A 600 -2.95 -20.95 -20.08
C ARG A 600 -2.46 -20.76 -18.65
N ALA A 601 -2.70 -19.60 -18.05
CA ALA A 601 -2.30 -19.33 -16.67
C ALA A 601 -2.99 -20.28 -15.68
N LEU A 602 -4.31 -20.44 -15.80
CA LEU A 602 -5.09 -21.35 -14.96
C LEU A 602 -4.67 -22.81 -15.14
N ALA A 603 -4.34 -23.23 -16.36
CA ALA A 603 -3.86 -24.57 -16.62
C ALA A 603 -2.53 -24.86 -15.88
N GLU A 604 -1.58 -23.92 -15.88
CA GLU A 604 -0.31 -24.09 -15.16
C GLU A 604 -0.51 -24.08 -13.62
N LEU A 605 -1.36 -23.18 -13.10
CA LEU A 605 -1.69 -23.17 -11.66
C LEU A 605 -2.38 -24.47 -11.21
N ARG A 606 -3.29 -24.99 -12.03
CA ARG A 606 -4.01 -26.26 -11.79
C ARG A 606 -3.05 -27.43 -11.58
N LYS A 607 -1.99 -27.55 -12.40
CA LYS A 607 -0.98 -28.63 -12.29
C LYS A 607 -0.31 -28.70 -10.91
N GLY A 608 -0.24 -27.58 -10.19
CA GLY A 608 0.36 -27.49 -8.85
C GLY A 608 -0.65 -27.43 -7.70
N PHE A 609 -1.95 -27.62 -7.97
CA PHE A 609 -3.02 -27.45 -6.96
C PHE A 609 -2.99 -26.06 -6.29
N VAL A 610 -2.60 -25.04 -7.04
CA VAL A 610 -2.32 -23.70 -6.51
C VAL A 610 -3.61 -22.93 -6.28
N PHE A 611 -3.79 -22.40 -5.07
CA PHE A 611 -4.85 -21.45 -4.75
C PHE A 611 -4.47 -20.05 -5.25
N HIS A 612 -5.41 -19.25 -5.75
CA HIS A 612 -5.11 -17.90 -6.27
C HIS A 612 -5.65 -16.80 -5.34
N TYR A 613 -4.81 -15.84 -4.94
CA TYR A 613 -5.17 -14.75 -4.04
C TYR A 613 -4.78 -13.40 -4.66
N ALA A 614 -5.74 -12.49 -4.85
CA ALA A 614 -5.56 -11.26 -5.64
C ALA A 614 -6.48 -10.09 -5.20
N GLY A 615 -6.41 -8.94 -5.88
CA GLY A 615 -7.19 -7.72 -5.61
C GLY A 615 -7.71 -6.99 -6.86
N ASP A 616 -7.53 -5.66 -6.93
CA ASP A 616 -7.92 -4.69 -7.99
C ASP A 616 -9.43 -4.51 -8.20
N GLN A 617 -10.20 -5.59 -8.29
CA GLN A 617 -11.59 -5.54 -8.77
C GLN A 617 -12.56 -4.76 -7.88
N HIS A 618 -12.15 -4.26 -6.71
CA HIS A 618 -13.01 -3.57 -5.73
C HIS A 618 -14.31 -4.33 -5.42
N LEU A 619 -14.26 -5.65 -5.58
CA LEU A 619 -15.39 -6.56 -5.51
C LEU A 619 -14.84 -7.86 -4.93
N ALA A 620 -15.01 -8.03 -3.62
CA ALA A 620 -14.55 -9.25 -2.99
C ALA A 620 -15.30 -10.44 -3.55
N SER A 621 -14.60 -11.52 -3.88
CA SER A 621 -15.22 -12.70 -4.49
C SER A 621 -14.46 -13.98 -4.19
N ILE A 622 -15.19 -15.07 -3.96
CA ILE A 622 -14.62 -16.41 -4.08
C ILE A 622 -15.19 -17.03 -5.34
N VAL A 623 -14.33 -17.42 -6.27
CA VAL A 623 -14.72 -18.15 -7.48
C VAL A 623 -13.90 -19.40 -7.66
N ARG A 624 -14.50 -20.39 -8.31
CA ARG A 624 -13.77 -21.53 -8.89
C ARG A 624 -13.79 -21.38 -10.40
N HIS A 625 -12.61 -21.41 -11.00
CA HIS A 625 -12.45 -21.19 -12.42
C HIS A 625 -12.80 -22.45 -13.23
N GLY A 626 -13.34 -22.26 -14.42
CA GLY A 626 -13.44 -23.27 -15.47
C GLY A 626 -12.65 -22.87 -16.72
N ILE A 627 -12.03 -23.86 -17.37
CA ILE A 627 -11.41 -23.77 -18.70
C ILE A 627 -12.33 -24.49 -19.70
N ASP A 628 -12.46 -25.81 -19.57
CA ASP A 628 -13.27 -26.64 -20.47
C ASP A 628 -14.70 -26.77 -19.94
N ASP A 629 -14.86 -27.02 -18.64
CA ASP A 629 -16.13 -27.10 -17.92
C ASP A 629 -16.11 -26.24 -16.63
N TRP A 630 -17.27 -25.98 -16.02
CA TRP A 630 -17.34 -25.28 -14.74
C TRP A 630 -16.59 -26.03 -13.64
N GLY A 631 -15.74 -25.30 -12.92
CA GLY A 631 -15.02 -25.82 -11.76
C GLY A 631 -13.91 -26.82 -12.07
N ASP A 632 -13.44 -26.90 -13.31
CA ASP A 632 -12.35 -27.78 -13.73
C ASP A 632 -10.93 -27.18 -13.51
N ALA A 633 -10.84 -26.01 -12.88
CA ALA A 633 -9.61 -25.34 -12.46
C ALA A 633 -9.71 -24.79 -11.02
N GLY A 634 -8.68 -24.04 -10.61
CA GLY A 634 -8.44 -23.61 -9.24
C GLY A 634 -9.48 -22.67 -8.64
N PHE A 635 -9.48 -22.55 -7.31
CA PHE A 635 -10.19 -21.48 -6.61
C PHE A 635 -9.35 -20.20 -6.58
N SER A 636 -10.02 -19.05 -6.67
CA SER A 636 -9.44 -17.75 -6.36
C SER A 636 -10.26 -16.98 -5.33
N PHE A 637 -9.56 -16.13 -4.57
CA PHE A 637 -10.14 -15.15 -3.68
C PHE A 637 -9.64 -13.75 -4.08
N CYS A 638 -10.56 -12.88 -4.49
CA CYS A 638 -10.32 -11.45 -4.62
C CYS A 638 -10.63 -10.75 -3.31
N VAL A 639 -9.68 -10.03 -2.73
CA VAL A 639 -9.92 -9.21 -1.53
C VAL A 639 -10.70 -7.94 -1.88
N PRO A 640 -11.47 -7.39 -0.91
CA PRO A 640 -12.06 -6.07 -1.08
C PRO A 640 -10.97 -4.99 -1.05
N SER A 641 -11.28 -3.84 -1.63
CA SER A 641 -10.46 -2.63 -1.52
C SER A 641 -10.40 -2.16 -0.06
N ILE A 642 -9.24 -1.70 0.42
CA ILE A 642 -9.09 -1.02 1.72
C ILE A 642 -10.01 0.19 1.77
N ALA A 643 -10.09 0.93 0.65
CA ALA A 643 -10.99 2.06 0.49
C ALA A 643 -11.44 2.19 -0.97
N ALA A 644 -12.64 1.65 -1.25
CA ALA A 644 -13.21 1.60 -2.59
C ALA A 644 -13.60 3.02 -3.09
N GLY A 645 -12.71 3.63 -3.87
CA GLY A 645 -13.00 4.88 -4.58
C GLY A 645 -13.98 4.65 -5.74
N TYR A 646 -13.81 3.55 -6.45
CA TYR A 646 -14.59 3.14 -7.63
C TYR A 646 -15.35 1.84 -7.32
N PRO A 647 -16.61 1.91 -6.82
CA PRO A 647 -17.33 0.72 -6.40
C PRO A 647 -17.74 -0.13 -7.60
N ARG A 648 -17.51 -1.44 -7.51
CA ARG A 648 -17.91 -2.44 -8.51
C ARG A 648 -18.90 -3.42 -7.90
N SER A 649 -19.80 -3.97 -8.70
CA SER A 649 -20.73 -5.01 -8.27
C SER A 649 -21.00 -6.06 -9.35
N TRP A 650 -21.42 -7.24 -8.89
CA TRP A 650 -21.81 -8.39 -9.71
C TRP A 650 -23.26 -8.74 -9.40
N ARG A 651 -24.15 -8.53 -10.39
CA ARG A 651 -25.61 -8.70 -10.19
C ARG A 651 -26.32 -9.47 -11.33
N PRO A 652 -25.84 -10.67 -11.71
CA PRO A 652 -26.44 -11.47 -12.78
C PRO A 652 -27.88 -11.91 -12.49
N ASP A 653 -28.25 -12.11 -11.22
CA ASP A 653 -29.62 -12.49 -10.85
C ASP A 653 -30.61 -11.35 -11.21
N LYS A 654 -30.18 -10.08 -11.04
CA LYS A 654 -30.98 -8.90 -11.43
C LYS A 654 -31.17 -8.81 -12.94
N GLU A 655 -30.22 -9.35 -13.70
CA GLU A 655 -30.26 -9.40 -15.17
C GLU A 655 -31.07 -10.59 -15.70
N GLY A 656 -31.54 -11.50 -14.82
CA GLY A 656 -32.21 -12.72 -15.24
C GLY A 656 -31.29 -13.73 -15.92
N ARG A 657 -29.96 -13.64 -15.71
CA ARG A 657 -29.01 -14.62 -16.28
C ARG A 657 -29.29 -16.01 -15.70
N PRO A 658 -29.26 -17.08 -16.53
CA PRO A 658 -29.40 -18.44 -16.04
C PRO A 658 -28.32 -18.77 -15.00
N VAL A 659 -28.74 -19.40 -13.90
CA VAL A 659 -27.87 -19.84 -12.80
C VAL A 659 -28.02 -21.34 -12.59
N ARG A 660 -26.91 -22.02 -12.32
CA ARG A 660 -26.89 -23.44 -11.91
C ARG A 660 -26.10 -23.58 -10.62
N ASN A 661 -26.28 -24.69 -9.90
CA ASN A 661 -25.44 -25.10 -8.77
C ASN A 661 -25.15 -24.00 -7.73
N ARG A 662 -26.19 -23.25 -7.32
CA ARG A 662 -26.04 -22.23 -6.28
C ARG A 662 -25.52 -22.87 -4.98
N PRO A 663 -24.42 -22.36 -4.38
CA PRO A 663 -23.78 -22.99 -3.21
C PRO A 663 -24.71 -23.19 -2.00
N ALA A 664 -25.62 -22.24 -1.77
CA ALA A 664 -26.66 -22.34 -0.76
C ALA A 664 -27.89 -21.52 -1.15
N PRO A 665 -29.10 -21.90 -0.70
CA PRO A 665 -30.28 -21.06 -0.78
C PRO A 665 -30.02 -19.68 -0.13
N GLY A 666 -30.57 -18.62 -0.72
CA GLY A 666 -30.47 -17.26 -0.15
C GLY A 666 -29.12 -16.55 -0.33
N LEU A 667 -28.17 -17.12 -1.09
CA LEU A 667 -26.94 -16.42 -1.50
C LEU A 667 -27.11 -15.84 -2.92
N PRO A 668 -27.63 -14.61 -3.10
CA PRO A 668 -27.82 -14.02 -4.44
C PRO A 668 -26.49 -13.84 -5.17
N ASN A 669 -26.54 -13.88 -6.50
CA ASN A 669 -25.40 -13.71 -7.42
C ASN A 669 -24.28 -14.75 -7.26
N THR A 670 -24.62 -15.94 -6.74
CA THR A 670 -23.71 -17.09 -6.60
C THR A 670 -24.23 -18.28 -7.42
N GLY A 671 -23.37 -19.24 -7.72
CA GLY A 671 -23.62 -20.36 -8.65
C GLY A 671 -22.74 -20.31 -9.89
N ASP A 672 -23.04 -21.20 -10.83
CA ASP A 672 -22.36 -21.31 -12.11
C ASP A 672 -22.89 -20.28 -13.10
N TYR A 673 -22.00 -19.45 -13.61
CA TYR A 673 -22.27 -18.42 -14.62
C TYR A 673 -21.21 -18.45 -15.70
N LYS A 674 -21.51 -17.75 -16.80
CA LYS A 674 -20.49 -17.18 -17.67
C LYS A 674 -20.32 -15.70 -17.35
N ASP A 675 -19.08 -15.24 -17.27
CA ASP A 675 -18.82 -13.81 -17.18
C ASP A 675 -19.05 -13.11 -18.54
N GLY A 676 -18.83 -11.79 -18.58
CA GLY A 676 -18.96 -11.00 -19.81
C GLY A 676 -18.07 -11.42 -20.97
N LEU A 677 -17.04 -12.22 -20.72
CA LEU A 677 -16.08 -12.72 -21.72
C LEU A 677 -16.31 -14.20 -22.03
N ASP A 678 -17.47 -14.72 -21.64
CA ASP A 678 -17.87 -16.12 -21.75
C ASP A 678 -17.01 -17.11 -20.94
N ASN A 679 -16.18 -16.63 -20.00
CA ASN A 679 -15.43 -17.51 -19.11
C ASN A 679 -16.37 -18.23 -18.14
N LYS A 680 -16.17 -19.53 -17.97
CA LYS A 680 -16.93 -20.36 -17.01
C LYS A 680 -16.45 -20.12 -15.59
N LEU A 681 -17.37 -19.74 -14.69
CA LEU A 681 -17.06 -19.45 -13.28
C LEU A 681 -18.13 -20.03 -12.37
N SER A 682 -17.71 -20.68 -11.29
CA SER A 682 -18.58 -21.02 -10.15
C SER A 682 -18.35 -20.00 -9.04
N VAL A 683 -19.30 -19.10 -8.83
CA VAL A 683 -19.21 -18.02 -7.82
C VAL A 683 -19.73 -18.55 -6.49
N PHE A 684 -18.89 -18.53 -5.45
CA PHE A 684 -19.21 -19.03 -4.11
C PHE A 684 -19.61 -17.94 -3.13
N ALA A 685 -19.04 -16.75 -3.28
CA ALA A 685 -19.28 -15.62 -2.40
C ALA A 685 -19.00 -14.31 -3.14
N ILE A 686 -19.76 -13.25 -2.82
CA ILE A 686 -19.64 -11.94 -3.48
C ILE A 686 -19.91 -10.79 -2.50
N GLY A 687 -18.96 -9.84 -2.42
CA GLY A 687 -19.01 -8.67 -1.55
C GLY A 687 -19.60 -7.46 -2.25
N ASN A 688 -20.86 -7.51 -2.65
CA ASN A 688 -21.51 -6.36 -3.31
C ASN A 688 -21.67 -5.17 -2.34
N PRO A 689 -21.54 -3.92 -2.84
CA PRO A 689 -21.81 -2.72 -2.05
C PRO A 689 -23.29 -2.62 -1.65
N ALA A 690 -23.54 -1.87 -0.58
CA ALA A 690 -24.88 -1.50 -0.13
C ALA A 690 -25.62 -0.73 -1.23
N LYS A 691 -26.96 -0.75 -1.16
CA LYS A 691 -27.80 -0.02 -2.12
C LYS A 691 -27.63 1.50 -1.99
N GLU A 692 -27.46 1.97 -0.76
CA GLU A 692 -27.27 3.38 -0.42
C GLU A 692 -26.09 3.54 0.52
N ASN A 693 -25.45 4.70 0.46
CA ASN A 693 -24.31 5.03 1.31
C ASN A 693 -24.76 5.97 2.43
N ARG A 694 -24.43 5.61 3.66
CA ARG A 694 -24.61 6.47 4.82
C ARG A 694 -23.65 7.66 4.76
N LYS A 695 -24.07 8.78 5.35
CA LYS A 695 -23.26 10.01 5.45
C LYS A 695 -21.99 9.77 6.28
N GLY A 696 -20.93 10.51 5.95
CA GLY A 696 -19.59 10.34 6.54
C GLY A 696 -18.69 9.50 5.64
N ARG A 697 -17.40 9.83 5.62
CA ARG A 697 -16.43 9.22 4.71
C ARG A 697 -16.22 7.74 5.01
N LEU A 698 -16.04 7.38 6.27
CA LEU A 698 -15.83 5.99 6.70
C LEU A 698 -17.08 5.14 6.47
N ASN A 699 -18.25 5.69 6.80
CA ASN A 699 -19.54 5.04 6.53
C ASN A 699 -19.73 4.80 5.02
N THR A 700 -19.49 5.81 4.19
CA THR A 700 -19.55 5.66 2.72
C THR A 700 -18.57 4.60 2.22
N LEU A 701 -17.32 4.57 2.71
CA LEU A 701 -16.35 3.55 2.31
C LEU A 701 -16.77 2.15 2.76
N HIS A 702 -17.29 1.99 3.96
CA HIS A 702 -17.86 0.74 4.46
C HIS A 702 -18.99 0.24 3.56
N ASP A 703 -19.92 1.14 3.22
CA ASP A 703 -21.09 0.82 2.39
C ASP A 703 -20.72 0.51 0.93
N LYS A 704 -19.61 1.07 0.45
CA LYS A 704 -18.96 0.70 -0.82
C LYS A 704 -18.20 -0.63 -0.78
N ALA A 705 -18.43 -1.47 0.23
CA ALA A 705 -17.80 -2.78 0.41
C ALA A 705 -16.27 -2.74 0.61
N SER A 706 -15.76 -1.69 1.26
CA SER A 706 -14.34 -1.67 1.65
C SER A 706 -14.03 -2.64 2.80
N GLY A 707 -12.79 -3.10 2.92
CA GLY A 707 -12.37 -4.09 3.92
C GLY A 707 -10.99 -4.70 3.69
N PHE A 708 -10.79 -5.94 4.15
CA PHE A 708 -9.62 -6.76 3.81
C PHE A 708 -9.95 -8.26 3.87
N GLY A 709 -9.07 -9.09 3.28
CA GLY A 709 -9.20 -10.55 3.29
C GLY A 709 -8.19 -11.24 4.21
N ILE A 710 -8.53 -12.41 4.73
CA ILE A 710 -7.61 -13.34 5.39
C ILE A 710 -7.68 -14.70 4.69
N ALA A 711 -6.52 -15.28 4.40
CA ALA A 711 -6.38 -16.68 4.01
C ALA A 711 -5.58 -17.45 5.07
N ARG A 712 -6.14 -18.54 5.60
CA ARG A 712 -5.48 -19.43 6.57
C ARG A 712 -5.13 -20.74 5.91
N PHE A 713 -3.85 -21.09 5.92
CA PHE A 713 -3.31 -22.29 5.30
C PHE A 713 -2.93 -23.31 6.37
N ASN A 714 -3.62 -24.45 6.39
CA ASN A 714 -3.32 -25.52 7.33
C ASN A 714 -2.54 -26.63 6.59
N ALA A 715 -1.22 -26.62 6.70
CA ALA A 715 -0.38 -27.61 6.01
C ALA A 715 -0.72 -29.05 6.42
N LYS A 716 -1.07 -29.28 7.69
CA LYS A 716 -1.37 -30.62 8.23
C LYS A 716 -2.63 -31.21 7.60
N THR A 717 -3.74 -30.47 7.54
CA THR A 717 -5.02 -30.96 7.00
C THR A 717 -5.19 -30.70 5.50
N GLY A 718 -4.46 -29.73 4.96
CA GLY A 718 -4.62 -29.25 3.59
C GLY A 718 -5.82 -28.34 3.38
N SER A 719 -6.40 -27.82 4.46
CA SER A 719 -7.50 -26.86 4.37
C SER A 719 -6.98 -25.44 4.13
N ILE A 720 -7.70 -24.72 3.29
CA ILE A 720 -7.52 -23.28 3.05
C ILE A 720 -8.84 -22.60 3.44
N LYS A 721 -8.79 -21.73 4.46
CA LYS A 721 -9.95 -20.97 4.93
C LYS A 721 -9.81 -19.51 4.49
N MET A 722 -10.85 -19.00 3.84
CA MET A 722 -10.96 -17.61 3.39
C MET A 722 -11.96 -16.87 4.29
N GLU A 723 -11.58 -15.70 4.76
CA GLU A 723 -12.40 -14.76 5.52
C GLU A 723 -12.33 -13.39 4.82
N CYS A 724 -13.45 -12.67 4.79
CA CYS A 724 -13.52 -11.36 4.13
C CYS A 724 -14.27 -10.38 5.02
N TRP A 725 -13.53 -9.47 5.63
CA TRP A 725 -14.00 -8.58 6.68
C TRP A 725 -14.32 -7.19 6.12
N ARG A 726 -15.42 -6.60 6.57
CA ARG A 726 -15.81 -5.23 6.23
C ARG A 726 -14.91 -4.20 6.91
N LEU A 727 -14.86 -2.96 6.42
CA LEU A 727 -13.97 -1.92 6.93
C LEU A 727 -14.15 -1.58 8.41
N LEU A 728 -15.40 -1.50 8.87
CA LEU A 728 -15.76 -1.06 10.24
C LEU A 728 -16.33 -2.26 11.00
N PHE A 729 -15.45 -3.06 11.58
CA PHE A 729 -15.83 -4.13 12.52
C PHE A 729 -14.87 -4.13 13.72
N ASP A 730 -15.19 -4.89 14.76
CA ASP A 730 -14.31 -5.11 15.90
C ASP A 730 -13.70 -6.51 15.87
N ALA A 731 -12.41 -6.61 15.56
CA ALA A 731 -11.72 -7.89 15.53
C ALA A 731 -11.55 -8.55 16.91
N ALA A 732 -11.72 -7.80 18.02
CA ALA A 732 -11.72 -8.38 19.36
C ALA A 732 -13.04 -9.12 19.66
N ASN A 733 -14.14 -8.70 19.02
CA ASN A 733 -15.47 -9.27 19.19
C ASN A 733 -16.18 -9.48 17.84
N PRO A 734 -15.63 -10.34 16.96
CA PRO A 734 -16.14 -10.49 15.60
C PRO A 734 -17.49 -11.19 15.59
N ARG A 735 -18.41 -10.71 14.77
CA ARG A 735 -19.73 -11.31 14.55
C ARG A 735 -19.88 -11.80 13.11
N PRO A 736 -20.78 -12.76 12.82
CA PRO A 736 -20.98 -13.27 11.46
C PRO A 736 -21.25 -12.17 10.41
N GLU A 737 -22.02 -11.14 10.76
CA GLU A 737 -22.39 -10.03 9.88
C GLU A 737 -21.25 -9.07 9.52
N ASP A 738 -20.14 -9.13 10.28
CA ASP A 738 -18.95 -8.33 10.01
C ASP A 738 -18.18 -8.83 8.77
N GLN A 739 -18.51 -10.03 8.29
CA GLN A 739 -18.06 -10.57 7.01
C GLN A 739 -19.09 -10.33 5.89
N PHE A 740 -18.63 -10.41 4.64
CA PHE A 740 -19.53 -10.42 3.50
C PHE A 740 -20.28 -11.77 3.38
N PRO A 741 -21.47 -11.80 2.74
CA PRO A 741 -22.23 -13.04 2.57
C PRO A 741 -21.45 -14.13 1.83
N GLY A 742 -21.50 -15.36 2.34
CA GLY A 742 -20.77 -16.51 1.81
C GLY A 742 -19.39 -16.77 2.44
N TRP A 743 -18.89 -15.83 3.25
CA TRP A 743 -17.71 -16.03 4.10
C TRP A 743 -18.11 -16.38 5.55
N PRO A 744 -17.27 -17.11 6.30
CA PRO A 744 -16.02 -17.72 5.84
C PRO A 744 -16.26 -18.97 4.97
N LYS A 745 -15.33 -19.27 4.07
CA LYS A 745 -15.36 -20.49 3.23
C LYS A 745 -14.08 -21.28 3.42
N THR A 746 -14.23 -22.59 3.60
CA THR A 746 -13.09 -23.53 3.62
C THR A 746 -13.12 -24.42 2.39
N ILE A 747 -11.95 -24.66 1.80
CA ILE A 747 -11.71 -25.64 0.74
C ILE A 747 -10.55 -26.57 1.13
N ARG A 748 -10.41 -27.70 0.45
CA ARG A 748 -9.17 -28.49 0.45
C ARG A 748 -8.30 -28.02 -0.70
N TYR A 749 -6.98 -28.01 -0.52
CA TYR A 749 -6.06 -27.66 -1.61
C TYR A 749 -6.23 -28.55 -2.85
N THR A 750 -6.63 -29.82 -2.68
CA THR A 750 -6.94 -30.73 -3.80
C THR A 750 -8.11 -30.25 -4.65
N ASP A 751 -9.00 -29.43 -4.11
CA ASP A 751 -10.12 -28.85 -4.84
C ASP A 751 -9.62 -27.87 -5.93
N ASN A 752 -8.36 -27.41 -5.87
CA ASN A 752 -7.76 -26.54 -6.88
C ASN A 752 -7.39 -27.26 -8.20
N TYR A 753 -7.55 -28.59 -8.29
CA TYR A 753 -7.32 -29.30 -9.55
C TYR A 753 -8.56 -29.34 -10.46
N GLY A 754 -9.73 -29.65 -9.89
CA GLY A 754 -11.03 -29.48 -10.56
C GLY A 754 -11.41 -30.49 -11.64
N ARG A 755 -10.51 -30.93 -12.52
CA ARG A 755 -10.87 -31.87 -13.60
C ARG A 755 -11.43 -33.17 -13.04
N LYS A 756 -12.51 -33.66 -13.66
CA LYS A 756 -13.08 -34.98 -13.38
C LYS A 756 -12.16 -36.07 -13.97
N PRO A 757 -11.69 -37.04 -13.18
CA PRO A 757 -10.86 -38.12 -13.71
C PRO A 757 -11.68 -39.04 -14.61
N VAL A 758 -11.08 -39.50 -15.72
CA VAL A 758 -11.63 -40.58 -16.57
C VAL A 758 -11.16 -41.97 -16.11
N GLY A 759 -10.21 -41.98 -15.17
CA GLY A 759 -9.56 -43.18 -14.69
C GLY A 759 -8.59 -42.94 -13.56
N HIS A 760 -7.98 -44.03 -13.09
CA HIS A 760 -6.95 -43.99 -12.08
C HIS A 760 -5.84 -45.01 -12.39
N LEU A 761 -4.60 -44.63 -12.09
CA LEU A 761 -3.44 -45.55 -12.07
C LEU A 761 -3.52 -46.51 -10.87
N PRO A 762 -2.65 -47.54 -10.82
CA PRO A 762 -2.52 -48.41 -9.65
C PRO A 762 -2.35 -47.61 -8.35
N LEU A 763 -2.86 -48.15 -7.24
CA LEU A 763 -2.65 -47.59 -5.91
C LEU A 763 -1.16 -47.62 -5.59
N ILE A 764 -0.58 -46.48 -5.27
CA ILE A 764 0.81 -46.37 -4.83
C ILE A 764 0.79 -46.36 -3.31
N LYS A 765 1.49 -47.32 -2.69
CA LYS A 765 1.78 -47.34 -1.25
C LYS A 765 3.26 -47.06 -1.03
N VAL A 766 3.58 -46.23 -0.06
CA VAL A 766 4.94 -45.76 0.23
C VAL A 766 5.27 -46.09 1.69
N THR A 767 6.37 -46.77 1.93
CA THR A 767 6.88 -47.04 3.29
C THR A 767 8.24 -46.38 3.47
N GLY A 768 8.56 -45.92 4.69
CA GLY A 768 9.83 -45.26 4.99
C GLY A 768 9.86 -43.75 4.70
N MET A 769 8.74 -43.16 4.26
CA MET A 769 8.64 -41.74 3.94
C MET A 769 7.27 -41.19 4.35
N LYS A 770 7.25 -39.98 4.92
CA LYS A 770 6.02 -39.29 5.34
C LYS A 770 5.59 -38.29 4.28
N ASN A 771 4.31 -38.31 3.88
CA ASN A 771 3.72 -37.32 2.96
C ASN A 771 4.58 -37.13 1.69
N PRO A 772 4.83 -38.20 0.90
CA PRO A 772 5.64 -38.10 -0.30
C PRO A 772 5.01 -37.14 -1.32
N VAL A 773 5.85 -36.57 -2.18
CA VAL A 773 5.41 -35.86 -3.38
C VAL A 773 5.23 -36.85 -4.51
N ILE A 774 4.13 -36.71 -5.24
CA ILE A 774 3.81 -37.48 -6.43
C ILE A 774 3.76 -36.51 -7.61
N GLN A 775 4.57 -36.79 -8.63
CA GLN A 775 4.55 -36.11 -9.92
C GLN A 775 4.05 -37.09 -10.98
N VAL A 776 3.04 -36.69 -11.74
CA VAL A 776 2.50 -37.47 -12.85
C VAL A 776 2.81 -36.74 -14.15
N LYS A 777 3.45 -37.44 -15.08
CA LYS A 777 3.75 -36.95 -16.41
C LYS A 777 3.09 -37.81 -17.47
N ASP A 778 2.71 -37.16 -18.55
CA ASP A 778 2.11 -37.78 -19.71
C ASP A 778 3.18 -38.47 -20.59
N SER A 779 2.75 -39.05 -21.71
CA SER A 779 3.64 -39.77 -22.63
C SER A 779 4.65 -38.86 -23.34
N LYS A 780 4.41 -37.54 -23.36
CA LYS A 780 5.31 -36.51 -23.91
C LYS A 780 6.31 -35.99 -22.88
N GLY A 781 6.21 -36.45 -21.63
CA GLY A 781 7.02 -35.98 -20.51
C GLY A 781 6.54 -34.67 -19.91
N GLU A 782 5.36 -34.17 -20.32
CA GLU A 782 4.77 -32.96 -19.77
C GLU A 782 4.13 -33.25 -18.41
N LEU A 783 4.23 -32.29 -17.50
CA LEU A 783 3.64 -32.41 -16.17
C LEU A 783 2.11 -32.35 -16.27
N VAL A 784 1.44 -33.43 -15.87
CA VAL A 784 -0.01 -33.47 -15.68
C VAL A 784 -0.36 -32.81 -14.36
N TYR A 785 0.30 -33.23 -13.27
CA TYR A 785 0.27 -32.54 -11.99
C TYR A 785 1.38 -32.99 -11.04
N ALA A 786 1.62 -32.20 -10.00
CA ALA A 786 2.41 -32.59 -8.85
C ALA A 786 1.70 -32.19 -7.54
N LEU A 787 1.72 -33.07 -6.54
CA LEU A 787 1.22 -32.77 -5.19
C LEU A 787 2.01 -33.48 -4.10
N ARG A 788 2.13 -32.84 -2.94
CA ARG A 788 2.45 -33.52 -1.68
C ARG A 788 1.19 -34.18 -1.14
N ILE A 789 1.22 -35.50 -0.95
CA ILE A 789 0.07 -36.24 -0.41
C ILE A 789 0.02 -36.14 1.12
N ARG A 790 -1.11 -36.51 1.72
CA ARG A 790 -1.27 -36.62 3.17
C ARG A 790 -1.50 -38.08 3.53
N GLY A 791 -0.48 -38.70 4.11
CA GLY A 791 -0.41 -40.13 4.37
C GLY A 791 0.68 -40.81 3.56
N ASP A 792 0.51 -42.11 3.38
CA ASP A 792 1.49 -43.05 2.81
C ASP A 792 0.98 -43.71 1.53
N SER A 793 -0.22 -43.35 1.07
CA SER A 793 -0.84 -43.96 -0.10
C SER A 793 -1.62 -42.97 -0.93
N PHE A 794 -1.62 -43.19 -2.25
CA PHE A 794 -2.32 -42.33 -3.19
C PHE A 794 -2.64 -43.12 -4.46
N ARG A 795 -3.83 -42.90 -4.99
CA ARG A 795 -4.27 -43.47 -6.27
C ARG A 795 -4.31 -42.35 -7.30
N PRO A 796 -3.32 -42.24 -8.21
CA PRO A 796 -3.24 -41.12 -9.14
C PRO A 796 -4.44 -41.05 -10.09
N PRO A 797 -5.26 -39.98 -10.08
CA PRO A 797 -6.24 -39.74 -11.13
C PRO A 797 -5.57 -39.46 -12.47
N VAL A 798 -6.20 -39.91 -13.56
CA VAL A 798 -5.76 -39.64 -14.93
C VAL A 798 -6.92 -39.11 -15.76
N PHE A 799 -6.58 -38.41 -16.84
CA PHE A 799 -7.53 -37.62 -17.62
C PHE A 799 -7.59 -38.02 -19.09
N GLU A 800 -6.69 -38.90 -19.52
CA GLU A 800 -6.72 -39.57 -20.83
C GLU A 800 -6.62 -41.08 -20.61
N LYS A 801 -7.57 -41.86 -21.15
CA LYS A 801 -7.75 -43.29 -20.84
C LYS A 801 -6.66 -44.19 -21.43
N GLU A 802 -6.30 -43.93 -22.69
CA GLU A 802 -5.38 -44.77 -23.46
C GLU A 802 -3.90 -44.37 -23.30
N GLU A 803 -3.64 -43.30 -22.54
CA GLU A 803 -2.30 -42.76 -22.33
C GLU A 803 -1.50 -43.57 -21.30
N ALA A 804 -0.19 -43.68 -21.54
CA ALA A 804 0.77 -44.19 -20.58
C ALA A 804 1.43 -43.04 -19.81
N TYR A 805 1.58 -43.22 -18.51
CA TYR A 805 2.06 -42.18 -17.60
C TYR A 805 3.37 -42.59 -16.92
N GLU A 806 4.22 -41.60 -16.67
CA GLU A 806 5.35 -41.70 -15.73
C GLU A 806 4.91 -41.13 -14.37
N VAL A 807 5.16 -41.86 -13.30
CA VAL A 807 4.90 -41.40 -11.93
C VAL A 807 6.17 -41.39 -11.12
N LYS A 808 6.60 -40.20 -10.70
CA LYS A 808 7.73 -39.98 -9.81
C LYS A 808 7.21 -39.78 -8.38
N VAL A 809 7.76 -40.53 -7.42
CA VAL A 809 7.35 -40.50 -6.01
C VAL A 809 8.60 -40.27 -5.17
N GLY A 810 8.53 -39.39 -4.16
CA GLY A 810 9.71 -39.12 -3.33
C GLY A 810 9.57 -37.92 -2.42
N ASP A 811 10.67 -37.55 -1.76
CA ASP A 811 10.77 -36.35 -0.92
C ASP A 811 11.75 -35.35 -1.56
N PRO A 812 11.26 -34.22 -2.10
CA PRO A 812 12.12 -33.19 -2.69
C PRO A 812 13.04 -32.52 -1.66
N ASP A 813 12.72 -32.58 -0.36
CA ASP A 813 13.54 -31.97 0.69
C ASP A 813 14.84 -32.77 0.90
N LEU A 814 14.79 -34.08 0.66
CA LEU A 814 15.90 -35.04 0.80
C LEU A 814 16.52 -35.47 -0.55
N ASP A 815 15.96 -35.00 -1.66
CA ASP A 815 16.27 -35.46 -3.03
C ASP A 815 16.20 -36.99 -3.22
N SER A 816 15.27 -37.64 -2.52
CA SER A 816 15.07 -39.09 -2.58
C SER A 816 13.86 -39.44 -3.44
N TRP A 817 14.08 -40.15 -4.55
CA TRP A 817 13.05 -40.38 -5.58
C TRP A 817 13.04 -41.80 -6.15
N LYS A 818 11.85 -42.26 -6.52
CA LYS A 818 11.62 -43.46 -7.35
C LYS A 818 10.68 -43.13 -8.49
N THR A 819 10.87 -43.79 -9.64
CA THR A 819 10.09 -43.55 -10.86
C THR A 819 9.44 -44.85 -11.33
N LEU A 820 8.12 -44.79 -11.57
CA LEU A 820 7.34 -45.83 -12.21
C LEU A 820 7.03 -45.38 -13.64
N ARG A 821 7.43 -46.18 -14.63
CA ARG A 821 7.25 -45.85 -16.06
C ARG A 821 6.12 -46.67 -16.67
N SER A 822 5.54 -46.13 -17.74
CA SER A 822 4.55 -46.81 -18.59
C SER A 822 3.33 -47.33 -17.83
N LEU A 823 2.87 -46.59 -16.82
CA LEU A 823 1.66 -46.93 -16.07
C LEU A 823 0.43 -46.60 -16.89
N LYS A 824 -0.53 -47.52 -16.94
CA LYS A 824 -1.81 -47.35 -17.64
C LYS A 824 -3.00 -47.59 -16.71
N GLN A 825 -4.14 -47.00 -17.04
CA GLN A 825 -5.40 -47.31 -16.38
C GLN A 825 -5.77 -48.79 -16.58
N GLY A 826 -6.23 -49.47 -15.54
CA GLY A 826 -6.81 -50.82 -15.64
C GLY A 826 -5.83 -51.97 -15.85
N VAL A 827 -4.52 -51.71 -15.88
CA VAL A 827 -3.50 -52.75 -16.05
C VAL A 827 -2.98 -53.23 -14.69
N ALA A 828 -2.94 -54.55 -14.48
CA ALA A 828 -2.39 -55.18 -13.28
C ALA A 828 -0.85 -54.98 -13.18
N PRO A 829 -0.28 -54.89 -11.96
CA PRO A 829 -0.93 -55.03 -10.66
C PRO A 829 -1.70 -53.77 -10.26
N PHE A 830 -2.83 -53.96 -9.58
CA PHE A 830 -3.69 -52.87 -9.08
C PHE A 830 -3.04 -52.05 -7.95
N GLU A 831 -1.93 -52.53 -7.39
CA GLU A 831 -1.15 -51.92 -6.32
C GLU A 831 0.36 -51.96 -6.64
N LYS A 832 1.07 -50.89 -6.26
CA LYS A 832 2.53 -50.78 -6.34
C LYS A 832 3.07 -50.30 -4.98
N ILE A 833 3.95 -51.08 -4.36
CA ILE A 833 4.58 -50.73 -3.07
C ILE A 833 5.99 -50.19 -3.33
N LEU A 834 6.27 -49.00 -2.84
CA LEU A 834 7.58 -48.34 -2.89
C LEU A 834 8.16 -48.24 -1.48
N ARG A 835 9.33 -48.86 -1.25
CA ARG A 835 10.06 -48.80 0.02
C ARG A 835 11.20 -47.82 -0.09
N PHE A 836 11.23 -46.75 0.70
CA PHE A 836 12.32 -45.76 0.72
C PHE A 836 13.30 -46.01 1.85
#